data_AF-A0A1X7R145-F1
#
_entry.id   AF-A0A1X7R145-F1
#
_cell.length_a   1.000
_cell.length_b   1.000
_cell.length_c   1.000
_cell.angle_alpha   90.00
_cell.angle_beta   90.00
_cell.angle_gamma   90.00
#
_symmetry.space_group_name_H-M   'P 1'
#
loop_
_entity.id
_entity.type
_entity.pdbx_description
1 polymer ?
#
loop_
_entity_poly.entity_id
_entity_poly.type
_entity_poly.pdbx_seq_one_letter_code
_entity_poly.pdbx_strand_id
1 'polypeptide(L)'
;MLSNVKDLLEIDTEIGVIDEERSNLAIQLSTAQQKILSDSEKISLYRDIADRIENCEDISEVQKLRAEFGNLKVFDELEVKFTERSLIENRISELERVKCELDELISKNVQDLSFYEIAILHGNLKEIADSNVLIESPLLTLTMDSFDKRIISRYAEYISIEYNQQLFNSKWDTEHFVLSDTDTVERLNKTSSLLFKLTQLYFNPESQVMWNFISISNNFKIRFTYHFHNDSSTINLYFKFLNDYLKNNLYKCISIFEDESIGLTKQLIHEEFINHILDPIREKINITLLQNDVKTFITLISQIISTDKNLASQYFYRGKGLISLVSEESWNKWLQFEITTSKKQFETITNSPKELIPSVQNFCKLLKKVYDYLEPFYGLNYDNLDKLKLKTCSQIFLHLSAEYLEYVMTTDSLDENHNKIDELFQTMTKLQILNVVYSKIYELSQQFIFIELTTLVNESESKRYVSVFQDVLNSYRDNMENDLQGSIIHRIQKLSKDALQNYFKINTWINTEPITDENITPTAEVVNCITMLKRVISNLDTLNIPQEISINIKNELLNRLVNYFVESILKLNKFNSQGLLQFETDFKAVKDTLNLPDGHNNYQSNTLKEILTILRLKYDSSAEKYIQKSYIKNGEFSKLKQEMNIQLLNDSEIQDALYRIQLNNIV
;
A
#
# COMPACT_ATOMS: atom_id res chain seq x y z
N MET A 1 -50.06 -10.40 37.75
CA MET A 1 -50.35 -11.84 38.03
C MET A 1 -49.03 -12.48 38.37
N LEU A 2 -48.84 -12.87 39.63
CA LEU A 2 -47.68 -13.67 40.09
C LEU A 2 -47.93 -15.12 39.71
N SER A 3 -47.00 -15.74 38.99
CA SER A 3 -47.20 -17.05 38.35
C SER A 3 -46.03 -18.01 38.57
N ASN A 4 -45.49 -18.12 39.79
CA ASN A 4 -44.82 -19.36 40.21
C ASN A 4 -44.61 -19.48 41.73
N VAL A 5 -44.62 -20.72 42.23
CA VAL A 5 -44.34 -21.08 43.64
C VAL A 5 -42.84 -20.97 43.98
N LYS A 6 -41.98 -20.72 42.98
CA LYS A 6 -40.54 -20.45 43.17
C LYS A 6 -40.24 -19.07 43.76
N ASP A 7 -41.06 -18.06 43.49
CA ASP A 7 -40.88 -16.69 44.02
C ASP A 7 -41.10 -16.64 45.55
N LEU A 8 -41.85 -17.58 46.12
CA LEU A 8 -42.06 -17.67 47.57
C LEU A 8 -40.87 -18.29 48.32
N LEU A 9 -40.10 -19.16 47.67
CA LEU A 9 -38.87 -19.74 48.22
C LEU A 9 -37.70 -18.75 48.19
N GLU A 10 -37.67 -17.85 47.19
CA GLU A 10 -36.67 -16.77 47.11
C GLU A 10 -36.90 -15.69 48.17
N ILE A 11 -38.16 -15.37 48.52
CA ILE A 11 -38.49 -14.43 49.58
C ILE A 11 -38.08 -14.97 50.96
N ASP A 12 -38.30 -16.25 51.26
CA ASP A 12 -37.87 -16.84 52.54
C ASP A 12 -36.33 -16.90 52.66
N THR A 13 -35.61 -17.08 51.54
CA THR A 13 -34.14 -16.95 51.53
C THR A 13 -33.67 -15.51 51.70
N GLU A 14 -34.34 -14.52 51.10
CA GLU A 14 -34.03 -13.10 51.31
C GLU A 14 -34.31 -12.67 52.75
N ILE A 15 -35.39 -13.17 53.37
CA ILE A 15 -35.68 -12.94 54.79
C ILE A 15 -34.58 -13.56 55.67
N GLY A 16 -34.12 -14.78 55.35
CA GLY A 16 -33.00 -15.42 56.04
C GLY A 16 -31.70 -14.63 55.93
N VAL A 17 -31.39 -14.08 54.74
CA VAL A 17 -30.22 -13.22 54.51
C VAL A 17 -30.34 -11.91 55.29
N ILE A 18 -31.52 -11.28 55.31
CA ILE A 18 -31.78 -10.05 56.07
C ILE A 18 -31.63 -10.29 57.58
N ASP A 19 -32.06 -11.43 58.10
CA ASP A 19 -31.89 -11.78 59.52
C ASP A 19 -30.43 -12.10 59.86
N GLU A 20 -29.67 -12.70 58.94
CA GLU A 20 -28.24 -12.94 59.10
C GLU A 20 -27.43 -11.62 59.07
N GLU A 21 -27.80 -10.69 58.17
CA GLU A 21 -27.25 -9.34 58.13
C GLU A 21 -27.58 -8.56 59.41
N ARG A 22 -28.81 -8.63 59.91
CA ARG A 22 -29.20 -8.00 61.19
C ARG A 22 -28.43 -8.59 62.37
N SER A 23 -28.23 -9.90 62.40
CA SER A 23 -27.44 -10.57 63.43
C SER A 23 -25.97 -10.16 63.38
N ASN A 24 -25.38 -10.10 62.18
CA ASN A 24 -24.02 -9.62 61.99
C ASN A 24 -23.86 -8.14 62.34
N LEU A 25 -24.83 -7.28 62.00
CA LEU A 25 -24.83 -5.88 62.40
C LEU A 25 -24.90 -5.73 63.92
N ALA A 26 -25.74 -6.52 64.59
CA ALA A 26 -25.86 -6.53 66.05
C ALA A 26 -24.58 -7.03 66.75
N ILE A 27 -23.91 -8.02 66.16
CA ILE A 27 -22.61 -8.52 66.64
C ILE A 27 -21.52 -7.46 66.43
N GLN A 28 -21.49 -6.77 65.30
CA GLN A 28 -20.55 -5.66 65.03
C GLN A 28 -20.82 -4.45 65.93
N LEU A 29 -22.08 -4.11 66.20
CA LEU A 29 -22.46 -3.05 67.14
C LEU A 29 -22.06 -3.40 68.58
N SER A 30 -22.26 -4.64 69.01
CA SER A 30 -21.88 -5.08 70.36
C SER A 30 -20.35 -5.22 70.53
N THR A 31 -19.62 -5.64 69.49
CA THR A 31 -18.14 -5.62 69.51
C THR A 31 -17.55 -4.21 69.39
N ALA A 32 -18.21 -3.28 68.71
CA ALA A 32 -17.86 -1.87 68.70
C ALA A 32 -18.14 -1.19 70.05
N GLN A 33 -19.22 -1.57 70.74
CA GLN A 33 -19.57 -1.10 72.09
C GLN A 33 -18.63 -1.63 73.19
N GLN A 34 -18.04 -2.83 73.02
CA GLN A 34 -17.13 -3.41 74.02
C GLN A 34 -15.65 -2.97 73.90
N LYS A 35 -15.23 -2.35 72.78
CA LYS A 35 -13.83 -1.92 72.56
C LYS A 35 -13.53 -0.45 72.84
N ILE A 36 -14.50 0.36 73.23
CA ILE A 36 -14.33 1.82 73.45
C ILE A 36 -14.92 2.24 74.81
N LEU A 37 -14.34 1.73 75.89
CA LEU A 37 -14.61 2.13 77.28
C LEU A 37 -13.46 3.00 77.80
N SER A 38 -13.31 4.20 77.23
CA SER A 38 -12.54 5.32 77.79
C SER A 38 -12.70 6.56 76.89
N ASP A 39 -13.87 7.21 76.95
CA ASP A 39 -14.19 8.62 76.64
C ASP A 39 -15.70 8.77 76.34
N SER A 40 -16.56 8.37 77.30
CA SER A 40 -18.02 8.30 77.12
C SER A 40 -18.68 9.62 76.74
N GLU A 41 -18.12 10.76 77.14
CA GLU A 41 -18.67 12.09 76.81
C GLU A 41 -18.38 12.51 75.36
N LYS A 42 -17.21 12.13 74.80
CA LYS A 42 -16.93 12.37 73.38
C LYS A 42 -17.70 11.41 72.49
N ILE A 43 -17.89 10.16 72.92
CA ILE A 43 -18.67 9.17 72.17
C ILE A 43 -20.15 9.54 72.13
N SER A 44 -20.73 10.07 73.21
CA SER A 44 -22.11 10.58 73.15
C SER A 44 -22.22 11.77 72.21
N LEU A 45 -21.25 12.68 72.22
CA LEU A 45 -21.23 13.83 71.30
C LEU A 45 -21.06 13.38 69.83
N TYR A 46 -20.14 12.45 69.54
CA TYR A 46 -19.94 11.92 68.19
C TYR A 46 -21.11 11.05 67.71
N ARG A 47 -21.79 10.35 68.61
CA ARG A 47 -23.03 9.61 68.29
C ARG A 47 -24.19 10.56 68.03
N ASP A 48 -24.34 11.63 68.82
CA ASP A 48 -25.36 12.67 68.58
C ASP A 48 -25.08 13.42 67.25
N ILE A 49 -23.81 13.68 66.93
CA ILE A 49 -23.41 14.23 65.62
C ILE A 49 -23.72 13.22 64.49
N ALA A 50 -23.42 11.92 64.67
CA ALA A 50 -23.69 10.89 63.67
C ALA A 50 -25.19 10.69 63.43
N ASP A 51 -26.00 10.61 64.49
CA ASP A 51 -27.47 10.48 64.41
C ASP A 51 -28.08 11.73 63.72
N ARG A 52 -27.54 12.93 63.98
CA ARG A 52 -27.99 14.15 63.29
C ARG A 52 -27.51 14.25 61.85
N ILE A 53 -26.33 13.71 61.52
CA ILE A 53 -25.86 13.58 60.14
C ILE A 53 -26.73 12.58 59.38
N GLU A 54 -27.13 11.47 60.00
CA GLU A 54 -28.00 10.45 59.40
C GLU A 54 -29.40 11.00 59.07
N ASN A 55 -29.89 11.96 59.85
CA ASN A 55 -31.17 12.63 59.63
C ASN A 55 -31.07 13.95 58.85
N CYS A 56 -29.91 14.27 58.28
CA CYS A 56 -29.71 15.51 57.53
C CYS A 56 -30.27 15.36 56.11
N GLU A 57 -31.22 16.22 55.72
CA GLU A 57 -31.89 16.12 54.42
C GLU A 57 -31.45 17.22 53.43
N ASP A 58 -30.91 18.34 53.92
CA ASP A 58 -30.54 19.50 53.09
C ASP A 58 -29.21 20.17 53.46
N ILE A 59 -28.74 21.08 52.60
CA ILE A 59 -27.52 21.88 52.80
C ILE A 59 -27.67 22.80 54.02
N SER A 60 -28.87 23.29 54.30
CA SER A 60 -29.15 24.21 55.41
C SER A 60 -28.90 23.55 56.77
N GLU A 61 -29.22 22.26 56.88
CA GLU A 61 -28.99 21.43 58.06
C GLU A 61 -27.51 21.10 58.22
N VAL A 62 -26.77 20.83 57.15
CA VAL A 62 -25.30 20.68 57.22
C VAL A 62 -24.63 21.98 57.69
N GLN A 63 -25.12 23.14 57.23
CA GLN A 63 -24.62 24.45 57.69
C GLN A 63 -24.94 24.72 59.17
N LYS A 64 -26.12 24.32 59.65
CA LYS A 64 -26.47 24.40 61.09
C LYS A 64 -25.56 23.48 61.92
N LEU A 65 -25.31 22.26 61.46
CA LEU A 65 -24.39 21.32 62.11
C LEU A 65 -22.95 21.82 62.11
N ARG A 66 -22.49 22.47 61.02
CA ARG A 66 -21.18 23.14 60.98
C ARG A 66 -21.10 24.31 61.97
N ALA A 67 -22.16 25.09 62.13
CA ALA A 67 -22.21 26.19 63.09
C ALA A 67 -22.21 25.70 64.55
N GLU A 68 -22.81 24.53 64.82
CA GLU A 68 -22.94 23.95 66.16
C GLU A 68 -21.70 23.13 66.58
N PHE A 69 -21.06 22.41 65.64
CA PHE A 69 -20.00 21.43 65.95
C PHE A 69 -18.62 21.76 65.32
N GLY A 70 -18.51 22.87 64.59
CA GLY A 70 -17.27 23.30 63.93
C GLY A 70 -17.02 22.60 62.59
N ASN A 71 -15.89 22.91 61.95
CA ASN A 71 -15.61 22.44 60.59
C ASN A 71 -15.06 21.00 60.57
N LEU A 72 -15.95 20.01 60.45
CA LEU A 72 -15.59 18.61 60.26
C LEU A 72 -15.51 18.29 58.76
N LYS A 73 -14.51 17.48 58.37
CA LYS A 73 -14.31 17.05 56.97
C LYS A 73 -15.54 16.35 56.37
N VAL A 74 -16.33 15.65 57.20
CA VAL A 74 -17.56 14.98 56.77
C VAL A 74 -18.63 15.99 56.36
N PHE A 75 -18.69 17.18 56.97
CA PHE A 75 -19.61 18.23 56.54
C PHE A 75 -19.20 18.81 55.19
N ASP A 76 -17.90 18.93 54.90
CA ASP A 76 -17.42 19.31 53.56
C ASP A 76 -17.86 18.28 52.51
N GLU A 77 -17.71 16.98 52.80
CA GLU A 77 -18.11 15.88 51.89
C GLU A 77 -19.64 15.80 51.71
N LEU A 78 -20.42 16.06 52.77
CA LEU A 78 -21.88 16.11 52.71
C LEU A 78 -22.40 17.34 51.98
N GLU A 79 -21.83 18.52 52.22
CA GLU A 79 -22.17 19.73 51.46
C GLU A 79 -21.93 19.52 49.96
N VAL A 80 -20.80 18.93 49.58
CA VAL A 80 -20.53 18.60 48.17
C VAL A 80 -21.62 17.69 47.62
N LYS A 81 -21.96 16.59 48.31
CA LYS A 81 -22.99 15.65 47.86
C LYS A 81 -24.40 16.23 47.81
N PHE A 82 -24.80 17.05 48.78
CA PHE A 82 -26.11 17.71 48.77
C PHE A 82 -26.17 18.83 47.73
N THR A 83 -25.06 19.52 47.47
CA THR A 83 -24.97 20.51 46.39
C THR A 83 -25.08 19.81 45.03
N GLU A 84 -24.38 18.69 44.83
CA GLU A 84 -24.52 17.85 43.64
C GLU A 84 -25.95 17.32 43.46
N ARG A 85 -26.57 16.79 44.54
CA ARG A 85 -27.96 16.31 44.52
C ARG A 85 -28.95 17.42 44.20
N SER A 86 -28.83 18.60 44.83
CA SER A 86 -29.70 19.74 44.56
C SER A 86 -29.54 20.26 43.14
N LEU A 87 -28.30 20.28 42.61
CA LEU A 87 -28.05 20.61 41.21
C LEU A 87 -28.73 19.60 40.27
N ILE A 88 -28.64 18.29 40.55
CA ILE A 88 -29.32 17.25 39.77
C ILE A 88 -30.84 17.43 39.83
N GLU A 89 -31.43 17.60 41.01
CA GLU A 89 -32.88 17.75 41.21
C GLU A 89 -33.43 19.01 40.49
N ASN A 90 -32.71 20.14 40.59
CA ASN A 90 -33.05 21.36 39.87
C ASN A 90 -33.01 21.16 38.36
N ARG A 91 -31.97 20.48 37.83
CA ARG A 91 -31.85 20.20 36.39
C ARG A 91 -32.88 19.20 35.90
N ILE A 92 -33.27 18.21 36.70
CA ILE A 92 -34.38 17.30 36.39
C ILE A 92 -35.69 18.08 36.31
N SER A 93 -35.96 18.96 37.27
CA SER A 93 -37.17 19.81 37.25
C SER A 93 -37.20 20.74 36.04
N GLU A 94 -36.05 21.31 35.65
CA GLU A 94 -35.93 22.08 34.41
C GLU A 94 -36.18 21.23 33.16
N LEU A 95 -35.63 20.01 33.11
CA LEU A 95 -35.85 19.07 32.02
C LEU A 95 -37.32 18.65 31.91
N GLU A 96 -37.99 18.41 33.04
CA GLU A 96 -39.43 18.11 33.08
C GLU A 96 -40.27 19.29 32.58
N ARG A 97 -39.92 20.53 32.96
CA ARG A 97 -40.57 21.73 32.43
C ARG A 97 -40.40 21.83 30.91
N VAL A 98 -39.17 21.66 30.42
CA VAL A 98 -38.87 21.71 28.99
C VAL A 98 -39.53 20.56 28.23
N LYS A 99 -39.69 19.39 28.84
CA LYS A 99 -40.45 18.28 28.29
C LYS A 99 -41.95 18.59 28.21
N CYS A 100 -42.53 19.28 29.20
CA CYS A 100 -43.91 19.77 29.09
C CYS A 100 -44.07 20.77 27.94
N GLU A 101 -43.14 21.72 27.78
CA GLU A 101 -43.12 22.66 26.64
C GLU A 101 -42.99 21.91 25.30
N LEU A 102 -42.18 20.85 25.25
CA LEU A 102 -42.05 19.95 24.10
C LEU A 102 -43.38 19.27 23.78
N ASP A 103 -44.03 18.67 24.76
CA ASP A 103 -45.31 17.95 24.58
C ASP A 103 -46.43 18.91 24.13
N GLU A 104 -46.42 20.16 24.61
CA GLU A 104 -47.32 21.22 24.13
C GLU A 104 -47.08 21.54 22.64
N LEU A 105 -45.84 21.71 22.22
CA LEU A 105 -45.50 21.97 20.81
C LEU A 105 -45.82 20.76 19.91
N ILE A 106 -45.60 19.53 20.38
CA ILE A 106 -45.99 18.32 19.66
C ILE A 106 -47.51 18.28 19.42
N SER A 107 -48.29 18.76 20.38
CA SER A 107 -49.75 18.78 20.32
C SER A 107 -50.31 19.86 19.38
N LYS A 108 -49.52 20.87 19.00
CA LYS A 108 -49.92 21.90 18.02
C LYS A 108 -50.03 21.32 16.60
N ASN A 109 -50.81 22.00 15.75
CA ASN A 109 -50.77 21.75 14.31
C ASN A 109 -49.44 22.27 13.73
N VAL A 110 -48.91 21.59 12.72
CA VAL A 110 -47.59 21.90 12.13
C VAL A 110 -47.54 23.31 11.53
N GLN A 111 -48.68 23.79 11.04
CA GLN A 111 -48.82 25.12 10.42
C GLN A 111 -48.65 26.26 11.44
N ASP A 112 -48.94 25.99 12.71
CA ASP A 112 -48.88 26.97 13.79
C ASP A 112 -47.50 26.99 14.48
N LEU A 113 -46.57 26.10 14.07
CA LEU A 113 -45.22 26.06 14.62
C LEU A 113 -44.36 27.19 14.04
N SER A 114 -43.68 27.91 14.94
CA SER A 114 -42.70 28.93 14.58
C SER A 114 -41.27 28.43 14.78
N PHE A 115 -40.39 28.73 13.81
CA PHE A 115 -38.94 28.49 13.95
C PHE A 115 -38.37 29.07 15.25
N TYR A 116 -38.85 30.25 15.67
CA TYR A 116 -38.35 30.92 16.88
C TYR A 116 -38.69 30.14 18.16
N GLU A 117 -39.90 29.56 18.24
CA GLU A 117 -40.31 28.72 19.37
C GLU A 117 -39.44 27.46 19.45
N ILE A 118 -39.18 26.83 18.30
CA ILE A 118 -38.34 25.63 18.18
C ILE A 118 -36.89 25.96 18.57
N ALA A 119 -36.35 27.10 18.13
CA ALA A 119 -34.99 27.53 18.43
C ALA A 119 -34.80 27.87 19.92
N ILE A 120 -35.79 28.48 20.57
CA ILE A 120 -35.77 28.70 22.03
C ILE A 120 -35.76 27.35 22.76
N LEU A 121 -36.65 26.43 22.38
CA LEU A 121 -36.73 25.12 23.02
C LEU A 121 -35.41 24.35 22.86
N HIS A 122 -34.79 24.39 21.68
CA HIS A 122 -33.45 23.85 21.45
C HIS A 122 -32.39 24.52 22.34
N GLY A 123 -32.41 25.85 22.48
CA GLY A 123 -31.50 26.57 23.38
C GLY A 123 -31.62 26.09 24.83
N ASN A 124 -32.86 25.98 25.33
CA ASN A 124 -33.13 25.50 26.69
C ASN A 124 -32.67 24.04 26.88
N LEU A 125 -32.97 23.16 25.93
CA LEU A 125 -32.53 21.75 25.95
C LEU A 125 -31.01 21.64 25.88
N LYS A 126 -30.35 22.46 25.05
CA LYS A 126 -28.90 22.46 24.89
C LYS A 126 -28.19 22.92 26.17
N GLU A 127 -28.69 23.95 26.84
CA GLU A 127 -28.14 24.39 28.13
C GLU A 127 -28.20 23.29 29.20
N ILE A 128 -29.27 22.48 29.19
CA ILE A 128 -29.41 21.32 30.09
C ILE A 128 -28.43 20.20 29.68
N ALA A 129 -28.32 19.92 28.37
CA ALA A 129 -27.44 18.89 27.84
C ALA A 129 -25.94 19.18 28.06
N ASP A 130 -25.53 20.45 27.94
CA ASP A 130 -24.14 20.89 28.15
C ASP A 130 -23.74 20.90 29.64
N SER A 131 -24.72 20.82 30.55
CA SER A 131 -24.45 20.64 31.96
C SER A 131 -24.04 19.17 32.21
N ASN A 132 -22.76 18.92 32.45
CA ASN A 132 -22.16 17.58 32.66
C ASN A 132 -22.79 16.71 33.79
N VAL A 133 -23.87 17.20 34.40
CA VAL A 133 -24.60 16.64 35.54
C VAL A 133 -25.60 15.55 35.11
N LEU A 134 -26.10 15.57 33.87
CA LEU A 134 -27.17 14.68 33.38
C LEU A 134 -26.79 13.81 32.16
N ILE A 135 -25.51 13.69 31.83
CA ILE A 135 -25.00 13.08 30.58
C ILE A 135 -25.55 11.65 30.34
N GLU A 136 -25.82 10.88 31.40
CA GLU A 136 -26.31 9.49 31.31
C GLU A 136 -27.81 9.35 31.62
N SER A 137 -28.57 10.44 31.75
CA SER A 137 -29.99 10.38 32.08
C SER A 137 -30.82 9.85 30.89
N PRO A 138 -31.55 8.72 31.05
CA PRO A 138 -32.44 8.20 30.00
C PRO A 138 -33.53 9.19 29.60
N LEU A 139 -33.94 10.06 30.54
CA LEU A 139 -34.96 11.07 30.31
C LEU A 139 -34.48 12.17 29.35
N LEU A 140 -33.21 12.57 29.45
CA LEU A 140 -32.61 13.57 28.58
C LEU A 140 -32.54 13.04 27.14
N THR A 141 -32.00 11.83 26.97
CA THR A 141 -31.91 11.16 25.67
C THR A 141 -33.28 10.99 25.01
N LEU A 142 -34.30 10.54 25.76
CA LEU A 142 -35.67 10.40 25.24
C LEU A 142 -36.28 11.74 24.82
N THR A 143 -35.98 12.82 25.55
CA THR A 143 -36.50 14.17 25.26
C THR A 143 -35.85 14.75 24.02
N MET A 144 -34.52 14.58 23.86
CA MET A 144 -33.77 14.96 22.67
C MET A 144 -34.22 14.19 21.42
N ASP A 145 -34.38 12.86 21.54
CA ASP A 145 -34.89 12.02 20.46
C ASP A 145 -36.32 12.42 20.04
N SER A 146 -37.16 12.79 21.02
CA SER A 146 -38.52 13.25 20.76
C SER A 146 -38.53 14.61 20.07
N PHE A 147 -37.63 15.53 20.47
CA PHE A 147 -37.45 16.81 19.79
C PHE A 147 -37.04 16.61 18.31
N ASP A 148 -36.00 15.81 18.06
CA ASP A 148 -35.48 15.54 16.72
C ASP A 148 -36.54 14.88 15.82
N LYS A 149 -37.19 13.80 16.31
CA LYS A 149 -38.11 13.00 15.50
C LYS A 149 -39.51 13.60 15.37
N ARG A 150 -40.05 14.21 16.44
CA ARG A 150 -41.46 14.64 16.48
C ARG A 150 -41.67 16.13 16.22
N ILE A 151 -40.66 16.97 16.44
CA ILE A 151 -40.73 18.40 16.13
C ILE A 151 -39.93 18.70 14.86
N ILE A 152 -38.61 18.49 14.87
CA ILE A 152 -37.75 18.94 13.76
C ILE A 152 -38.14 18.24 12.46
N SER A 153 -38.15 16.89 12.44
CA SER A 153 -38.51 16.15 11.23
C SER A 153 -39.92 16.47 10.73
N ARG A 154 -40.90 16.61 11.64
CA ARG A 154 -42.30 16.93 11.28
C ARG A 154 -42.45 18.31 10.66
N TYR A 155 -41.77 19.32 11.23
CA TYR A 155 -41.83 20.69 10.73
C TYR A 155 -41.03 20.86 9.43
N ALA A 156 -39.84 20.26 9.36
CA ALA A 156 -38.99 20.28 8.18
C ALA A 156 -39.66 19.56 6.99
N GLU A 157 -40.32 18.42 7.20
CA GLU A 157 -41.07 17.71 6.16
C GLU A 157 -42.20 18.57 5.59
N TYR A 158 -42.97 19.26 6.46
CA TYR A 158 -44.04 20.16 6.03
C TYR A 158 -43.51 21.30 5.14
N ILE A 159 -42.44 21.98 5.56
CA ILE A 159 -41.82 23.05 4.77
C ILE A 159 -41.21 22.48 3.47
N SER A 160 -40.58 21.30 3.54
CA SER A 160 -39.96 20.63 2.39
C SER A 160 -40.99 20.32 1.29
N ILE A 161 -42.20 19.87 1.64
CA ILE A 161 -43.27 19.60 0.65
C ILE A 161 -43.65 20.86 -0.12
N GLU A 162 -43.87 21.97 0.57
CA GLU A 162 -44.19 23.24 -0.08
C GLU A 162 -43.01 23.74 -0.91
N TYR A 163 -41.81 23.67 -0.36
CA TYR A 163 -40.58 24.09 -1.03
C TYR A 163 -40.29 23.28 -2.30
N ASN A 164 -40.54 21.96 -2.29
CA ASN A 164 -40.44 21.10 -3.46
C ASN A 164 -41.36 21.56 -4.59
N GLN A 165 -42.59 21.96 -4.27
CA GLN A 165 -43.53 22.51 -5.27
C GLN A 165 -43.04 23.87 -5.80
N GLN A 166 -42.51 24.73 -4.93
CA GLN A 166 -41.94 26.02 -5.33
C GLN A 166 -40.73 25.85 -6.27
N LEU A 167 -39.81 24.93 -5.95
CA LEU A 167 -38.66 24.58 -6.80
C LEU A 167 -39.08 23.96 -8.14
N PHE A 168 -40.11 23.12 -8.15
CA PHE A 168 -40.64 22.55 -9.39
C PHE A 168 -41.28 23.62 -10.29
N ASN A 169 -42.12 24.49 -9.71
CA ASN A 169 -42.83 25.54 -10.44
C ASN A 169 -41.91 26.64 -10.96
N SER A 170 -40.85 26.98 -10.22
CA SER A 170 -39.83 27.93 -10.66
C SER A 170 -38.95 27.38 -11.80
N LYS A 171 -38.90 26.05 -11.98
CA LYS A 171 -38.05 25.38 -12.98
C LYS A 171 -36.59 25.81 -12.88
N TRP A 172 -36.11 26.00 -11.65
CA TRP A 172 -34.80 26.57 -11.35
C TRP A 172 -33.64 25.85 -12.07
N ASP A 173 -33.77 24.53 -12.26
CA ASP A 173 -32.83 23.64 -12.95
C ASP A 173 -33.07 23.50 -14.47
N THR A 174 -33.68 24.52 -15.09
CA THR A 174 -33.86 24.64 -16.55
C THR A 174 -33.30 25.94 -17.09
N GLU A 175 -33.11 25.99 -18.42
CA GLU A 175 -32.79 27.23 -19.15
C GLU A 175 -33.89 28.30 -19.04
N HIS A 176 -35.11 27.92 -18.66
CA HIS A 176 -36.22 28.86 -18.50
C HIS A 176 -36.14 29.71 -17.21
N PHE A 177 -35.30 29.33 -16.25
CA PHE A 177 -35.12 30.10 -15.03
C PHE A 177 -34.03 31.14 -15.18
N VAL A 178 -34.40 32.39 -14.94
CA VAL A 178 -33.55 33.57 -15.13
C VAL A 178 -32.98 34.01 -13.77
N LEU A 179 -31.65 33.96 -13.63
CA LEU A 179 -30.95 34.36 -12.39
C LEU A 179 -31.12 35.85 -12.03
N SER A 180 -31.52 36.70 -12.98
CA SER A 180 -31.75 38.12 -12.73
C SER A 180 -33.08 38.43 -12.06
N ASP A 181 -33.97 37.44 -11.90
CA ASP A 181 -35.19 37.60 -11.12
C ASP A 181 -34.88 37.48 -9.62
N THR A 182 -34.47 38.61 -9.04
CA THR A 182 -34.00 38.69 -7.65
C THR A 182 -35.06 38.24 -6.66
N ASP A 183 -36.34 38.48 -6.95
CA ASP A 183 -37.44 38.20 -6.02
C ASP A 183 -37.74 36.70 -5.92
N THR A 184 -37.57 35.95 -7.02
CA THR A 184 -37.69 34.48 -6.97
C THR A 184 -36.45 33.84 -6.38
N VAL A 185 -35.25 34.31 -6.73
CA VAL A 185 -33.99 33.83 -6.13
C VAL A 185 -33.97 34.03 -4.62
N GLU A 186 -34.29 35.23 -4.13
CA GLU A 186 -34.28 35.54 -2.70
C GLU A 186 -35.30 34.70 -1.92
N ARG A 187 -36.47 34.43 -2.51
CA ARG A 187 -37.50 33.58 -1.90
C ARG A 187 -37.05 32.13 -1.79
N LEU A 188 -36.47 31.58 -2.86
CA LEU A 188 -35.95 30.21 -2.87
C LEU A 188 -34.80 30.08 -1.87
N ASN A 189 -33.89 31.06 -1.83
CA ASN A 189 -32.78 31.13 -0.89
C ASN A 189 -33.29 31.19 0.56
N LYS A 190 -34.24 32.07 0.88
CA LYS A 190 -34.82 32.17 2.23
C LYS A 190 -35.41 30.86 2.74
N THR A 191 -36.16 30.13 1.91
CA THR A 191 -36.73 28.83 2.30
C THR A 191 -35.65 27.77 2.45
N SER A 192 -34.65 27.75 1.58
CA SER A 192 -33.45 26.88 1.72
C SER A 192 -32.72 27.15 3.04
N SER A 193 -32.46 28.43 3.34
CA SER A 193 -31.80 28.89 4.55
C SER A 193 -32.58 28.54 5.82
N LEU A 194 -33.91 28.63 5.78
CA LEU A 194 -34.76 28.19 6.89
C LEU A 194 -34.65 26.68 7.14
N LEU A 195 -34.74 25.87 6.08
CA LEU A 195 -34.58 24.42 6.17
C LEU A 195 -33.19 24.03 6.68
N PHE A 196 -32.14 24.71 6.23
CA PHE A 196 -30.78 24.46 6.70
C PHE A 196 -30.60 24.82 8.18
N LYS A 197 -31.18 25.94 8.63
CA LYS A 197 -31.20 26.29 10.06
C LYS A 197 -31.91 25.24 10.90
N LEU A 198 -33.01 24.65 10.41
CA LEU A 198 -33.68 23.55 11.09
C LEU A 198 -32.78 22.31 11.19
N THR A 199 -32.01 22.00 10.14
CA THR A 199 -31.03 20.91 10.18
C THR A 199 -29.90 21.13 11.21
N GLN A 200 -29.59 22.39 11.54
CA GLN A 200 -28.60 22.71 12.58
C GLN A 200 -29.14 22.55 14.02
N LEU A 201 -30.46 22.35 14.19
CA LEU A 201 -31.09 22.15 15.50
C LEU A 201 -31.21 20.68 15.92
N TYR A 202 -30.72 19.73 15.10
CA TYR A 202 -30.70 18.32 15.51
C TYR A 202 -29.69 18.11 16.65
N PHE A 203 -30.10 17.38 17.68
CA PHE A 203 -29.21 17.01 18.77
C PHE A 203 -28.37 15.77 18.43
N ASN A 204 -28.98 14.78 17.75
CA ASN A 204 -28.31 13.54 17.38
C ASN A 204 -27.71 13.63 15.96
N PRO A 205 -26.36 13.57 15.80
CA PRO A 205 -25.72 13.66 14.49
C PRO A 205 -26.17 12.56 13.52
N GLU A 206 -26.48 11.37 14.04
CA GLU A 206 -26.96 10.24 13.22
C GLU A 206 -28.38 10.44 12.67
N SER A 207 -29.18 11.30 13.30
CA SER A 207 -30.55 11.64 12.88
C SER A 207 -30.60 12.88 12.00
N GLN A 208 -29.48 13.57 11.82
CA GLN A 208 -29.42 14.83 11.09
C GLN A 208 -29.72 14.63 9.60
N VAL A 209 -30.78 15.28 9.14
CA VAL A 209 -31.23 15.21 7.74
C VAL A 209 -31.13 16.60 7.11
N MET A 210 -30.44 16.68 5.96
CA MET A 210 -30.24 17.91 5.19
C MET A 210 -31.43 18.21 4.28
N TRP A 211 -32.55 18.61 4.88
CA TRP A 211 -33.83 18.82 4.20
C TRP A 211 -33.77 19.80 3.03
N ASN A 212 -32.96 20.86 3.13
CA ASN A 212 -32.76 21.83 2.07
C ASN A 212 -32.16 21.16 0.81
N PHE A 213 -31.12 20.33 0.96
CA PHE A 213 -30.47 19.66 -0.17
C PHE A 213 -31.32 18.52 -0.75
N ILE A 214 -32.11 17.82 0.08
CA ILE A 214 -33.13 16.87 -0.39
C ILE A 214 -34.14 17.58 -1.29
N SER A 215 -34.59 18.76 -0.90
CA SER A 215 -35.54 19.53 -1.70
C SER A 215 -34.93 20.06 -2.99
N ILE A 216 -33.71 20.60 -2.93
CA ILE A 216 -32.98 21.09 -4.11
C ILE A 216 -32.77 19.95 -5.12
N SER A 217 -32.36 18.75 -4.67
CA SER A 217 -32.17 17.59 -5.56
C SER A 217 -33.48 16.96 -6.06
N ASN A 218 -34.64 17.33 -5.51
CA ASN A 218 -35.92 16.72 -5.85
C ASN A 218 -36.30 16.88 -7.33
N ASN A 219 -35.99 18.02 -7.97
CA ASN A 219 -36.24 18.18 -9.41
C ASN A 219 -35.44 17.18 -10.25
N PHE A 220 -34.18 16.92 -9.86
CA PHE A 220 -33.38 15.86 -10.46
C PHE A 220 -34.00 14.49 -10.23
N LYS A 221 -34.38 14.18 -8.98
CA LYS A 221 -35.04 12.91 -8.62
C LYS A 221 -36.28 12.64 -9.46
N ILE A 222 -37.16 13.61 -9.64
CA ILE A 222 -38.37 13.47 -10.46
C ILE A 222 -38.00 13.14 -11.92
N ARG A 223 -37.08 13.91 -12.52
CA ARG A 223 -36.68 13.71 -13.92
C ARG A 223 -35.98 12.38 -14.12
N PHE A 224 -35.08 12.02 -13.19
CA PHE A 224 -34.34 10.77 -13.21
C PHE A 224 -35.29 9.57 -13.11
N THR A 225 -36.17 9.55 -12.12
CA THR A 225 -37.13 8.45 -11.91
C THR A 225 -38.10 8.33 -13.08
N TYR A 226 -38.54 9.44 -13.66
CA TYR A 226 -39.42 9.42 -14.84
C TYR A 226 -38.69 8.89 -16.08
N HIS A 227 -37.48 9.36 -16.35
CA HIS A 227 -36.71 8.97 -17.53
C HIS A 227 -36.23 7.51 -17.47
N PHE A 228 -35.99 6.99 -16.26
CA PHE A 228 -35.46 5.64 -16.03
C PHE A 228 -36.46 4.72 -15.31
N HIS A 229 -37.76 4.90 -15.57
CA HIS A 229 -38.82 4.06 -15.02
C HIS A 229 -38.75 2.60 -15.53
N ASN A 230 -38.26 2.39 -16.76
CA ASN A 230 -38.07 1.07 -17.35
C ASN A 230 -36.68 0.50 -17.03
N ASP A 231 -36.64 -0.71 -16.47
CA ASP A 231 -35.40 -1.41 -16.05
C ASP A 231 -34.51 -1.89 -17.22
N SER A 232 -34.86 -1.58 -18.48
CA SER A 232 -34.03 -1.85 -19.66
C SER A 232 -32.91 -0.82 -19.89
N SER A 233 -32.86 0.22 -19.06
CA SER A 233 -31.92 1.33 -19.18
C SER A 233 -30.50 0.88 -18.79
N THR A 234 -29.52 1.09 -19.67
CA THR A 234 -28.12 0.82 -19.30
C THR A 234 -27.62 1.85 -18.29
N ILE A 235 -26.90 1.40 -17.26
CA ILE A 235 -26.40 2.24 -16.16
C ILE A 235 -25.50 3.38 -16.66
N ASN A 236 -24.81 3.20 -17.79
CA ASN A 236 -24.10 4.27 -18.50
C ASN A 236 -24.97 5.49 -18.83
N LEU A 237 -26.26 5.30 -19.12
CA LEU A 237 -27.18 6.41 -19.38
C LEU A 237 -27.47 7.20 -18.10
N TYR A 238 -27.49 6.55 -16.93
CA TYR A 238 -27.63 7.24 -15.64
C TYR A 238 -26.48 8.22 -15.44
N PHE A 239 -25.25 7.77 -15.70
CA PHE A 239 -24.05 8.59 -15.54
C PHE A 239 -23.93 9.70 -16.57
N LYS A 240 -24.36 9.45 -17.82
CA LYS A 240 -24.45 10.51 -18.82
C LYS A 240 -25.47 11.59 -18.41
N PHE A 241 -26.65 11.17 -17.95
CA PHE A 241 -27.69 12.08 -17.47
C PHE A 241 -27.22 12.90 -16.27
N LEU A 242 -26.57 12.26 -15.30
CA LEU A 242 -25.94 12.92 -14.15
C LEU A 242 -24.93 13.97 -14.61
N ASN A 243 -24.02 13.60 -15.51
CA ASN A 243 -22.96 14.49 -15.98
C ASN A 243 -23.52 15.71 -16.71
N ASP A 244 -24.48 15.50 -17.62
CA ASP A 244 -25.14 16.58 -18.34
C ASP A 244 -25.92 17.50 -17.38
N TYR A 245 -26.54 16.94 -16.33
CA TYR A 245 -27.26 17.71 -15.34
C TYR A 245 -26.34 18.56 -14.46
N LEU A 246 -25.27 17.97 -13.91
CA LEU A 246 -24.30 18.67 -13.06
C LEU A 246 -23.60 19.79 -13.84
N LYS A 247 -23.17 19.53 -15.07
CA LYS A 247 -22.53 20.53 -15.93
C LYS A 247 -23.38 21.79 -16.11
N ASN A 248 -24.70 21.63 -16.23
CA ASN A 248 -25.61 22.75 -16.48
C ASN A 248 -26.09 23.43 -15.19
N ASN A 249 -26.17 22.70 -14.08
CA ASN A 249 -26.90 23.17 -12.88
C ASN A 249 -26.03 23.33 -11.62
N LEU A 250 -24.81 22.79 -11.53
CA LEU A 250 -24.00 22.84 -10.31
C LEU A 250 -23.67 24.27 -9.86
N TYR A 251 -23.02 25.05 -10.73
CA TYR A 251 -22.69 26.45 -10.41
C TYR A 251 -23.92 27.34 -10.32
N LYS A 252 -25.01 26.98 -11.02
CA LYS A 252 -26.31 27.64 -10.91
C LYS A 252 -26.94 27.41 -9.53
N CYS A 253 -26.84 26.19 -9.00
CA CYS A 253 -27.27 25.86 -7.66
C CYS A 253 -26.49 26.68 -6.62
N ILE A 254 -25.16 26.73 -6.76
CA ILE A 254 -24.30 27.52 -5.88
C ILE A 254 -24.72 29.00 -5.89
N SER A 255 -24.94 29.61 -7.07
CA SER A 255 -25.28 31.04 -7.14
C SER A 255 -26.67 31.39 -6.60
N ILE A 256 -27.63 30.45 -6.59
CA ILE A 256 -28.98 30.69 -6.07
C ILE A 256 -29.03 30.51 -4.54
N PHE A 257 -28.38 29.47 -4.03
CA PHE A 257 -28.59 29.00 -2.64
C PHE A 257 -27.44 29.36 -1.68
N GLU A 258 -26.43 30.08 -2.14
CA GLU A 258 -25.36 30.61 -1.28
C GLU A 258 -25.91 31.55 -0.20
N ASP A 259 -25.56 31.27 1.04
CA ASP A 259 -25.88 32.11 2.20
C ASP A 259 -24.78 31.94 3.26
N GLU A 260 -23.70 32.72 3.14
CA GLU A 260 -22.58 32.65 4.08
C GLU A 260 -22.97 33.04 5.51
N SER A 261 -24.04 33.82 5.70
CA SER A 261 -24.44 34.31 7.03
C SER A 261 -24.89 33.20 7.98
N ILE A 262 -25.24 32.03 7.44
CA ILE A 262 -25.74 30.87 8.19
C ILE A 262 -24.86 29.63 8.03
N GLY A 263 -23.74 29.75 7.32
CA GLY A 263 -22.81 28.65 7.03
C GLY A 263 -23.10 27.87 5.73
N LEU A 264 -24.05 28.30 4.89
CA LEU A 264 -24.24 27.75 3.53
C LEU A 264 -23.17 28.30 2.58
N THR A 265 -21.95 27.83 2.78
CA THR A 265 -20.80 28.20 1.92
C THR A 265 -20.90 27.55 0.54
N LYS A 266 -20.22 28.14 -0.45
CA LYS A 266 -20.10 27.56 -1.80
C LYS A 266 -19.60 26.11 -1.78
N GLN A 267 -18.63 25.82 -0.91
CA GLN A 267 -18.05 24.48 -0.79
C GLN A 267 -19.05 23.48 -0.21
N LEU A 268 -19.83 23.87 0.80
CA LEU A 268 -20.84 23.00 1.37
C LEU A 268 -21.94 22.69 0.35
N ILE A 269 -22.43 23.70 -0.37
CA ILE A 269 -23.43 23.51 -1.43
C ILE A 269 -22.88 22.62 -2.54
N HIS A 270 -21.63 22.83 -2.95
CA HIS A 270 -20.97 22.02 -3.96
C HIS A 270 -20.97 20.53 -3.59
N GLU A 271 -20.49 20.19 -2.39
CA GLU A 271 -20.40 18.80 -1.93
C GLU A 271 -21.80 18.20 -1.69
N GLU A 272 -22.66 18.86 -0.92
CA GLU A 272 -23.95 18.29 -0.53
C GLU A 272 -24.94 18.21 -1.69
N PHE A 273 -24.90 19.14 -2.64
CA PHE A 273 -25.76 19.06 -3.83
C PHE A 273 -25.42 17.84 -4.70
N ILE A 274 -24.12 17.60 -4.94
CA ILE A 274 -23.68 16.41 -5.67
C ILE A 274 -24.08 15.15 -4.89
N ASN A 275 -23.83 15.14 -3.57
CA ASN A 275 -24.18 14.01 -2.71
C ASN A 275 -25.68 13.65 -2.80
N HIS A 276 -26.59 14.62 -2.73
CA HIS A 276 -28.04 14.38 -2.74
C HIS A 276 -28.60 14.13 -4.16
N ILE A 277 -27.91 14.57 -5.22
CA ILE A 277 -28.23 14.18 -6.60
C ILE A 277 -27.91 12.70 -6.85
N LEU A 278 -26.87 12.18 -6.19
CA LEU A 278 -26.48 10.78 -6.34
C LEU A 278 -27.48 9.82 -5.69
N ASP A 279 -28.25 10.22 -4.68
CA ASP A 279 -29.21 9.35 -3.96
C ASP A 279 -30.18 8.56 -4.84
N PRO A 280 -30.94 9.15 -5.78
CA PRO A 280 -31.82 8.38 -6.66
C PRO A 280 -31.05 7.37 -7.54
N ILE A 281 -29.79 7.68 -7.88
CA ILE A 281 -28.91 6.76 -8.61
C ILE A 281 -28.46 5.62 -7.67
N ARG A 282 -28.11 5.94 -6.42
CA ARG A 282 -27.74 4.96 -5.38
C ARG A 282 -28.86 3.95 -5.15
N GLU A 283 -30.11 4.41 -5.02
CA GLU A 283 -31.29 3.55 -4.86
C GLU A 283 -31.44 2.58 -6.04
N LYS A 284 -31.38 3.08 -7.28
CA LYS A 284 -31.49 2.24 -8.49
C LYS A 284 -30.32 1.24 -8.63
N ILE A 285 -29.09 1.68 -8.38
CA ILE A 285 -27.91 0.82 -8.45
C ILE A 285 -27.97 -0.29 -7.39
N ASN A 286 -28.36 0.01 -6.15
CA ASN A 286 -28.46 -0.99 -5.08
C ASN A 286 -29.43 -2.12 -5.45
N ILE A 287 -30.57 -1.80 -6.06
CA ILE A 287 -31.52 -2.81 -6.53
C ILE A 287 -30.87 -3.71 -7.59
N THR A 288 -30.07 -3.13 -8.49
CA THR A 288 -29.42 -3.87 -9.59
C THR A 288 -28.21 -4.68 -9.10
N LEU A 289 -27.47 -4.19 -8.10
CA LEU A 289 -26.27 -4.84 -7.56
C LEU A 289 -26.59 -6.20 -6.92
N LEU A 290 -27.80 -6.35 -6.37
CA LEU A 290 -28.25 -7.56 -5.66
C LEU A 290 -28.71 -8.70 -6.61
N GLN A 291 -28.96 -8.43 -7.89
CA GLN A 291 -29.70 -9.35 -8.78
C GLN A 291 -28.90 -9.89 -9.98
N ASN A 292 -27.64 -9.50 -10.15
CA ASN A 292 -26.92 -9.71 -11.41
C ASN A 292 -26.00 -10.94 -11.48
N ASP A 293 -25.78 -11.40 -12.72
CA ASP A 293 -24.73 -12.33 -13.09
C ASP A 293 -23.33 -11.69 -12.93
N VAL A 294 -22.31 -12.54 -12.79
CA VAL A 294 -20.93 -12.09 -12.49
C VAL A 294 -20.40 -11.08 -13.52
N LYS A 295 -20.71 -11.22 -14.82
CA LYS A 295 -20.16 -10.30 -15.84
C LYS A 295 -20.81 -8.91 -15.76
N THR A 296 -22.13 -8.85 -15.59
CA THR A 296 -22.85 -7.58 -15.43
C THR A 296 -22.44 -6.90 -14.13
N PHE A 297 -22.22 -7.66 -13.06
CA PHE A 297 -21.72 -7.16 -11.78
C PHE A 297 -20.33 -6.49 -11.90
N ILE A 298 -19.36 -7.13 -12.56
CA ILE A 298 -18.02 -6.55 -12.77
C ILE A 298 -18.09 -5.29 -13.64
N THR A 299 -18.93 -5.32 -14.68
CA THR A 299 -19.15 -4.16 -15.55
C THR A 299 -19.74 -2.99 -14.77
N LEU A 300 -20.70 -3.26 -13.88
CA LEU A 300 -21.31 -2.26 -13.02
C LEU A 300 -20.30 -1.63 -12.06
N ILE A 301 -19.49 -2.42 -11.36
CA ILE A 301 -18.43 -1.89 -10.49
C ILE A 301 -17.45 -1.02 -11.28
N SER A 302 -17.04 -1.46 -12.48
CA SER A 302 -16.14 -0.67 -13.34
C SER A 302 -16.75 0.68 -13.74
N GLN A 303 -18.06 0.71 -14.01
CA GLN A 303 -18.76 1.95 -14.34
C GLN A 303 -18.93 2.86 -13.11
N ILE A 304 -19.18 2.30 -11.92
CA ILE A 304 -19.20 3.04 -10.65
C ILE A 304 -17.84 3.71 -10.41
N ILE A 305 -16.74 2.95 -10.52
CA ILE A 305 -15.38 3.45 -10.35
C ILE A 305 -15.09 4.59 -11.35
N SER A 306 -15.42 4.39 -12.62
CA SER A 306 -15.21 5.40 -13.66
C SER A 306 -15.99 6.68 -13.39
N THR A 307 -17.23 6.56 -12.91
CA THR A 307 -18.09 7.70 -12.59
C THR A 307 -17.55 8.47 -11.40
N ASP A 308 -17.14 7.79 -10.33
CA ASP A 308 -16.56 8.45 -9.17
C ASP A 308 -15.23 9.13 -9.48
N LYS A 309 -14.38 8.52 -10.33
CA LYS A 309 -13.19 9.19 -10.87
C LYS A 309 -13.56 10.45 -11.66
N ASN A 310 -14.63 10.40 -12.45
CA ASN A 310 -15.10 11.56 -13.20
C ASN A 310 -15.60 12.68 -12.27
N LEU A 311 -16.35 12.32 -11.22
CA LEU A 311 -16.80 13.28 -10.20
C LEU A 311 -15.62 13.95 -9.48
N ALA A 312 -14.61 13.18 -9.11
CA ALA A 312 -13.41 13.70 -8.46
C ALA A 312 -12.55 14.58 -9.39
N SER A 313 -12.42 14.22 -10.67
CA SER A 313 -11.52 14.92 -11.61
C SER A 313 -12.16 16.11 -12.33
N GLN A 314 -13.43 16.01 -12.76
CA GLN A 314 -14.11 17.08 -13.49
C GLN A 314 -14.83 18.06 -12.57
N TYR A 315 -15.45 17.55 -11.51
CA TYR A 315 -16.24 18.35 -10.59
C TYR A 315 -15.53 18.58 -9.26
N PHE A 316 -14.32 18.05 -9.05
CA PHE A 316 -13.59 18.21 -7.78
C PHE A 316 -14.38 17.76 -6.54
N TYR A 317 -15.32 16.83 -6.71
CA TYR A 317 -16.14 16.29 -5.63
C TYR A 317 -15.30 15.40 -4.70
N ARG A 318 -15.36 15.66 -3.39
CA ARG A 318 -14.59 14.93 -2.36
C ARG A 318 -15.47 14.15 -1.40
N GLY A 319 -16.79 14.30 -1.49
CA GLY A 319 -17.75 13.58 -0.67
C GLY A 319 -17.87 12.09 -1.02
N LYS A 320 -18.84 11.43 -0.38
CA LYS A 320 -19.11 10.00 -0.60
C LYS A 320 -19.70 9.80 -2.00
N GLY A 321 -18.98 9.14 -2.89
CA GLY A 321 -19.44 8.82 -4.23
C GLY A 321 -20.41 7.63 -4.27
N LEU A 322 -20.53 6.99 -5.44
CA LEU A 322 -21.29 5.75 -5.62
C LEU A 322 -20.50 4.52 -5.13
N ILE A 323 -19.19 4.66 -4.97
CA ILE A 323 -18.30 3.62 -4.44
C ILE A 323 -18.70 3.14 -3.04
N SER A 324 -19.35 4.02 -2.25
CA SER A 324 -19.81 3.69 -0.90
C SER A 324 -20.93 2.65 -0.86
N LEU A 325 -21.59 2.39 -2.00
CA LEU A 325 -22.63 1.37 -2.12
C LEU A 325 -22.06 -0.04 -2.19
N VAL A 326 -20.80 -0.18 -2.61
CA VAL A 326 -20.19 -1.48 -2.84
C VAL A 326 -19.75 -2.07 -1.51
N SER A 327 -20.42 -3.15 -1.08
CA SER A 327 -20.10 -3.85 0.16
C SER A 327 -18.73 -4.54 0.10
N GLU A 328 -18.14 -4.85 1.25
CA GLU A 328 -16.86 -5.59 1.30
C GLU A 328 -16.98 -6.97 0.62
N GLU A 329 -18.14 -7.62 0.69
CA GLU A 329 -18.39 -8.89 0.00
C GLU A 329 -18.35 -8.72 -1.53
N SER A 330 -18.99 -7.67 -2.04
CA SER A 330 -18.98 -7.31 -3.46
C SER A 330 -17.56 -7.00 -3.96
N TRP A 331 -16.77 -6.28 -3.17
CA TRP A 331 -15.36 -6.02 -3.46
C TRP A 331 -14.51 -7.28 -3.52
N ASN A 332 -14.70 -8.20 -2.56
CA ASN A 332 -13.97 -9.46 -2.57
C ASN A 332 -14.34 -10.32 -3.79
N LYS A 333 -15.61 -10.36 -4.20
CA LYS A 333 -16.04 -11.04 -5.43
C LYS A 333 -15.40 -10.43 -6.68
N TRP A 334 -15.36 -9.09 -6.77
CA TRP A 334 -14.70 -8.39 -7.87
C TRP A 334 -13.20 -8.68 -7.91
N LEU A 335 -12.52 -8.58 -6.77
CA LEU A 335 -11.09 -8.87 -6.65
C LEU A 335 -10.75 -10.29 -7.10
N GLN A 336 -11.51 -11.29 -6.65
CA GLN A 336 -11.29 -12.69 -7.03
C GLN A 336 -11.49 -12.93 -8.53
N PHE A 337 -12.47 -12.25 -9.13
CA PHE A 337 -12.67 -12.30 -10.58
C PHE A 337 -11.46 -11.74 -11.33
N GLU A 338 -10.93 -10.59 -10.91
CA GLU A 338 -9.78 -9.95 -11.57
C GLU A 338 -8.49 -10.77 -11.42
N ILE A 339 -8.27 -11.37 -10.24
CA ILE A 339 -7.15 -12.30 -10.01
C ILE A 339 -7.28 -13.51 -10.92
N THR A 340 -8.44 -14.15 -10.94
CA THR A 340 -8.68 -15.34 -11.78
C THR A 340 -8.52 -15.01 -13.26
N THR A 341 -8.99 -13.84 -13.69
CA THR A 341 -8.90 -13.38 -15.08
C THR A 341 -7.45 -13.09 -15.47
N SER A 342 -6.68 -12.48 -14.58
CA SER A 342 -5.26 -12.19 -14.80
C SER A 342 -4.43 -13.48 -14.82
N LYS A 343 -4.70 -14.42 -13.91
CA LYS A 343 -4.07 -15.75 -13.89
C LYS A 343 -4.36 -16.56 -15.16
N LYS A 344 -5.61 -16.59 -15.64
CA LYS A 344 -5.94 -17.26 -16.91
C LYS A 344 -5.23 -16.64 -18.12
N GLN A 345 -5.12 -15.31 -18.16
CA GLN A 345 -4.36 -14.64 -19.22
C GLN A 345 -2.87 -14.95 -19.13
N PHE A 346 -2.34 -15.07 -17.91
CA PHE A 346 -0.97 -15.49 -17.64
C PHE A 346 -0.71 -16.94 -18.09
N GLU A 347 -1.55 -17.88 -17.68
CA GLU A 347 -1.48 -19.28 -18.11
C GLU A 347 -1.49 -19.37 -19.64
N THR A 348 -2.35 -18.62 -20.32
CA THR A 348 -2.43 -18.63 -21.79
C THR A 348 -1.09 -18.28 -22.47
N ILE A 349 -0.27 -17.43 -21.85
CA ILE A 349 1.03 -17.01 -22.40
C ILE A 349 2.22 -17.84 -21.88
N THR A 350 1.99 -18.74 -20.91
CA THR A 350 3.01 -19.63 -20.31
C THR A 350 2.69 -21.13 -20.50
N ASN A 351 1.57 -21.48 -21.12
CA ASN A 351 1.06 -22.85 -21.25
C ASN A 351 1.97 -23.85 -21.99
N SER A 352 2.90 -23.36 -22.81
CA SER A 352 3.79 -24.21 -23.62
C SER A 352 5.24 -23.76 -23.51
N PRO A 353 6.21 -24.68 -23.48
CA PRO A 353 7.63 -24.31 -23.48
C PRO A 353 8.06 -23.51 -24.71
N LYS A 354 7.36 -23.70 -25.85
CA LYS A 354 7.62 -22.92 -27.08
C LYS A 354 7.24 -21.45 -26.96
N GLU A 355 6.43 -21.10 -25.96
CA GLU A 355 6.03 -19.71 -25.71
C GLU A 355 7.10 -18.91 -24.97
N LEU A 356 8.22 -19.51 -24.53
CA LEU A 356 9.24 -18.83 -23.73
C LEU A 356 9.67 -17.48 -24.34
N ILE A 357 10.01 -17.45 -25.63
CA ILE A 357 10.43 -16.22 -26.33
C ILE A 357 9.27 -15.22 -26.49
N PRO A 358 8.10 -15.55 -27.07
CA PRO A 358 7.00 -14.59 -27.21
C PRO A 358 6.37 -14.17 -25.87
N SER A 359 6.51 -14.99 -24.82
CA SER A 359 5.92 -14.74 -23.50
C SER A 359 6.38 -13.41 -22.90
N VAL A 360 7.62 -12.97 -23.16
CA VAL A 360 8.17 -11.73 -22.58
C VAL A 360 7.36 -10.50 -22.96
N GLN A 361 7.05 -10.37 -24.25
CA GLN A 361 6.29 -9.23 -24.77
C GLN A 361 4.83 -9.33 -24.35
N ASN A 362 4.28 -10.55 -24.34
CA ASN A 362 2.90 -10.80 -23.94
C ASN A 362 2.69 -10.54 -22.44
N PHE A 363 3.67 -10.89 -21.61
CA PHE A 363 3.65 -10.62 -20.17
C PHE A 363 3.74 -9.12 -19.87
N CYS A 364 4.65 -8.41 -20.53
CA CYS A 364 4.74 -6.94 -20.40
C CYS A 364 3.43 -6.25 -20.86
N LYS A 365 2.79 -6.75 -21.92
CA LYS A 365 1.47 -6.27 -22.37
C LYS A 365 0.37 -6.60 -21.37
N LEU A 366 0.40 -7.78 -20.74
CA LEU A 366 -0.55 -8.17 -19.70
C LEU A 366 -0.44 -7.24 -18.50
N LEU A 367 0.77 -7.01 -17.96
CA LEU A 367 0.99 -6.09 -16.84
C LEU A 367 0.48 -4.69 -17.16
N LYS A 368 0.78 -4.18 -18.37
CA LYS A 368 0.28 -2.87 -18.81
C LYS A 368 -1.24 -2.83 -18.91
N LYS A 369 -1.85 -3.85 -19.52
CA LYS A 369 -3.30 -3.94 -19.69
C LYS A 369 -4.03 -3.97 -18.34
N VAL A 370 -3.49 -4.72 -17.37
CA VAL A 370 -4.07 -4.80 -16.02
C VAL A 370 -3.87 -3.50 -15.26
N TYR A 371 -2.71 -2.85 -15.40
CA TYR A 371 -2.47 -1.50 -14.87
C TYR A 371 -3.47 -0.49 -15.43
N ASP A 372 -3.61 -0.39 -16.75
CA ASP A 372 -4.51 0.56 -17.41
C ASP A 372 -5.99 0.34 -16.99
N TYR A 373 -6.39 -0.91 -16.75
CA TYR A 373 -7.74 -1.24 -16.27
C TYR A 373 -7.96 -0.87 -14.80
N LEU A 374 -6.96 -1.05 -13.94
CA LEU A 374 -7.05 -0.77 -12.51
C LEU A 374 -6.68 0.68 -12.14
N GLU A 375 -6.09 1.46 -13.05
CA GLU A 375 -5.71 2.85 -12.83
C GLU A 375 -6.88 3.72 -12.32
N PRO A 376 -8.10 3.60 -12.85
CA PRO A 376 -9.25 4.31 -12.29
C PRO A 376 -9.61 3.91 -10.86
N PHE A 377 -9.44 2.62 -10.51
CA PHE A 377 -9.70 2.11 -9.17
C PHE A 377 -8.68 2.64 -8.15
N TYR A 378 -7.40 2.65 -8.53
CA TYR A 378 -6.34 3.17 -7.66
C TYR A 378 -6.46 4.68 -7.41
N GLY A 379 -6.96 5.44 -8.39
CA GLY A 379 -7.18 6.88 -8.26
C GLY A 379 -8.34 7.30 -7.35
N LEU A 380 -9.14 6.37 -6.83
CA LEU A 380 -10.22 6.68 -5.90
C LEU A 380 -9.69 6.90 -4.49
N ASN A 381 -10.04 8.04 -3.87
CA ASN A 381 -9.67 8.34 -2.49
C ASN A 381 -10.82 7.92 -1.55
N TYR A 382 -10.82 6.66 -1.12
CA TYR A 382 -11.79 6.12 -0.16
C TYR A 382 -11.08 5.11 0.76
N ASP A 383 -10.94 5.46 2.04
CA ASP A 383 -10.10 4.75 3.03
C ASP A 383 -10.38 3.23 3.08
N ASN A 384 -11.65 2.84 2.93
CA ASN A 384 -12.04 1.43 2.95
C ASN A 384 -11.51 0.62 1.76
N LEU A 385 -10.99 1.26 0.70
CA LEU A 385 -10.40 0.59 -0.45
C LEU A 385 -8.91 0.31 -0.33
N ASP A 386 -8.20 0.95 0.60
CA ASP A 386 -6.74 0.85 0.63
C ASP A 386 -6.27 -0.59 0.85
N LYS A 387 -6.98 -1.32 1.72
CA LYS A 387 -6.79 -2.78 1.90
C LYS A 387 -6.97 -3.55 0.59
N LEU A 388 -7.94 -3.17 -0.25
CA LEU A 388 -8.20 -3.80 -1.53
C LEU A 388 -7.12 -3.43 -2.56
N LYS A 389 -6.66 -2.19 -2.59
CA LYS A 389 -5.55 -1.72 -3.44
C LYS A 389 -4.24 -2.46 -3.12
N LEU A 390 -3.95 -2.69 -1.85
CA LEU A 390 -2.81 -3.51 -1.44
C LEU A 390 -2.99 -4.97 -1.87
N LYS A 391 -4.19 -5.55 -1.70
CA LYS A 391 -4.49 -6.91 -2.16
C LYS A 391 -4.35 -7.06 -3.68
N THR A 392 -4.85 -6.12 -4.48
CA THR A 392 -4.67 -6.15 -5.95
C THR A 392 -3.20 -6.06 -6.31
N CYS A 393 -2.42 -5.18 -5.65
CA CYS A 393 -0.98 -5.09 -5.87
C CYS A 393 -0.26 -6.42 -5.58
N SER A 394 -0.53 -7.01 -4.41
CA SER A 394 0.09 -8.26 -3.98
C SER A 394 -0.33 -9.46 -4.83
N GLN A 395 -1.64 -9.68 -5.00
CA GLN A 395 -2.18 -10.91 -5.59
C GLN A 395 -2.15 -10.91 -7.13
N ILE A 396 -1.97 -9.75 -7.76
CA ILE A 396 -1.84 -9.63 -9.21
C ILE A 396 -0.41 -9.27 -9.57
N PHE A 397 0.05 -8.05 -9.26
CA PHE A 397 1.33 -7.57 -9.81
C PHE A 397 2.53 -8.30 -9.21
N LEU A 398 2.61 -8.44 -7.88
CA LEU A 398 3.73 -9.15 -7.25
C LEU A 398 3.70 -10.64 -7.55
N HIS A 399 2.53 -11.26 -7.42
CA HIS A 399 2.36 -12.68 -7.65
C HIS A 399 2.64 -13.11 -9.09
N LEU A 400 2.08 -12.43 -10.09
CA LEU A 400 2.34 -12.74 -11.50
C LEU A 400 3.81 -12.52 -11.87
N SER A 401 4.45 -11.48 -11.30
CA SER A 401 5.87 -11.23 -11.54
C SER A 401 6.75 -12.33 -10.96
N ALA A 402 6.42 -12.83 -9.77
CA ALA A 402 7.12 -13.96 -9.15
C ALA A 402 6.89 -15.28 -9.91
N GLU A 403 5.64 -15.58 -10.30
CA GLU A 403 5.32 -16.77 -11.11
C GLU A 403 6.01 -16.73 -12.48
N TYR A 404 6.13 -15.54 -13.10
CA TYR A 404 6.84 -15.42 -14.37
C TYR A 404 8.35 -15.70 -14.22
N LEU A 405 8.97 -15.25 -13.13
CA LEU A 405 10.37 -15.57 -12.84
C LEU A 405 10.56 -17.08 -12.74
N GLU A 406 9.71 -17.76 -11.96
CA GLU A 406 9.75 -19.21 -11.80
C GLU A 406 9.56 -19.94 -13.14
N TYR A 407 8.59 -19.50 -13.96
CA TYR A 407 8.36 -20.02 -15.30
C TYR A 407 9.62 -19.92 -16.18
N VAL A 408 10.25 -18.75 -16.26
CA VAL A 408 11.45 -18.55 -17.10
C VAL A 408 12.62 -19.41 -16.62
N MET A 409 12.80 -19.54 -15.30
CA MET A 409 13.90 -20.33 -14.74
C MET A 409 13.72 -21.83 -15.01
N THR A 410 12.49 -22.35 -14.88
CA THR A 410 12.18 -23.79 -14.97
C THR A 410 11.92 -24.30 -16.39
N THR A 411 11.44 -23.45 -17.30
CA THR A 411 11.01 -23.87 -18.64
C THR A 411 12.17 -24.29 -19.54
N ASP A 412 12.08 -25.46 -20.16
CA ASP A 412 12.96 -25.88 -21.25
C ASP A 412 12.20 -25.88 -22.59
N SER A 413 12.52 -24.90 -23.43
CA SER A 413 11.98 -24.70 -24.78
C SER A 413 12.70 -25.47 -25.89
N LEU A 414 13.75 -26.26 -25.58
CA LEU A 414 14.51 -26.99 -26.59
C LEU A 414 13.85 -28.34 -26.91
N ASP A 415 14.08 -28.83 -28.14
CA ASP A 415 13.66 -30.19 -28.53
C ASP A 415 14.53 -31.26 -27.83
N GLU A 416 14.06 -32.51 -27.75
CA GLU A 416 14.75 -33.61 -27.04
C GLU A 416 16.19 -33.87 -27.55
N ASN A 417 16.49 -33.54 -28.81
CA ASN A 417 17.81 -33.72 -29.44
C ASN A 417 18.52 -32.38 -29.66
N HIS A 418 18.79 -31.64 -28.59
CA HIS A 418 19.54 -30.38 -28.64
C HIS A 418 21.03 -30.56 -28.32
N ASN A 419 21.86 -29.59 -28.73
CA ASN A 419 23.29 -29.59 -28.45
C ASN A 419 23.65 -28.62 -27.29
N LYS A 420 24.88 -28.73 -26.78
CA LYS A 420 25.38 -27.88 -25.66
C LYS A 420 25.37 -26.37 -25.96
N ILE A 421 25.48 -25.96 -27.24
CA ILE A 421 25.43 -24.55 -27.66
C ILE A 421 23.98 -24.05 -27.65
N ASP A 422 23.02 -24.89 -28.02
CA ASP A 422 21.60 -24.55 -27.97
C ASP A 422 21.17 -24.29 -26.51
N GLU A 423 21.62 -25.12 -25.56
CA GLU A 423 21.38 -24.90 -24.13
C GLU A 423 21.99 -23.59 -23.61
N LEU A 424 23.19 -23.23 -24.11
CA LEU A 424 23.82 -21.95 -23.79
C LEU A 424 22.99 -20.78 -24.33
N PHE A 425 22.57 -20.85 -25.59
CA PHE A 425 21.78 -19.80 -26.23
C PHE A 425 20.39 -19.66 -25.58
N GLN A 426 19.78 -20.76 -25.15
CA GLN A 426 18.56 -20.71 -24.34
C GLN A 426 18.81 -20.02 -22.99
N THR A 427 19.89 -20.34 -22.28
CA THR A 427 20.25 -19.69 -21.00
C THR A 427 20.48 -18.19 -21.18
N MET A 428 21.16 -17.80 -22.27
CA MET A 428 21.33 -16.40 -22.67
C MET A 428 20.00 -15.70 -22.97
N THR A 429 19.09 -16.40 -23.65
CA THR A 429 17.74 -15.90 -23.94
C THR A 429 16.94 -15.69 -22.66
N LYS A 430 17.01 -16.63 -21.70
CA LYS A 430 16.40 -16.48 -20.38
C LYS A 430 16.91 -15.23 -19.65
N LEU A 431 18.22 -14.97 -19.69
CA LEU A 431 18.80 -13.76 -19.09
C LEU A 431 18.23 -12.48 -19.73
N GLN A 432 18.13 -12.43 -21.05
CA GLN A 432 17.51 -11.31 -21.76
C GLN A 432 16.03 -11.13 -21.37
N ILE A 433 15.26 -12.23 -21.30
CA ILE A 433 13.85 -12.20 -20.91
C ILE A 433 13.68 -11.62 -19.50
N LEU A 434 14.49 -12.09 -18.54
CA LEU A 434 14.44 -11.57 -17.17
C LEU A 434 14.79 -10.09 -17.12
N ASN A 435 15.79 -9.62 -17.88
CA ASN A 435 16.15 -8.21 -17.91
C ASN A 435 15.03 -7.31 -18.46
N VAL A 436 14.35 -7.75 -19.52
CA VAL A 436 13.23 -7.02 -20.11
C VAL A 436 12.08 -6.89 -19.11
N VAL A 437 11.73 -7.97 -18.42
CA VAL A 437 10.67 -7.95 -17.41
C VAL A 437 11.08 -7.18 -16.16
N TYR A 438 12.31 -7.33 -15.69
CA TYR A 438 12.89 -6.53 -14.60
C TYR A 438 12.75 -5.04 -14.89
N SER A 439 13.12 -4.62 -16.10
CA SER A 439 13.00 -3.21 -16.53
C SER A 439 11.54 -2.74 -16.52
N LYS A 440 10.60 -3.60 -16.92
CA LYS A 440 9.17 -3.26 -16.89
C LYS A 440 8.61 -3.16 -15.47
N ILE A 441 8.98 -4.07 -14.57
CA ILE A 441 8.60 -4.02 -13.16
C ILE A 441 9.20 -2.77 -12.50
N TYR A 442 10.46 -2.43 -12.82
CA TYR A 442 11.10 -1.22 -12.34
C TYR A 442 10.35 0.03 -12.81
N GLU A 443 9.97 0.11 -14.09
CA GLU A 443 9.14 1.22 -14.62
C GLU A 443 7.80 1.33 -13.87
N LEU A 444 7.14 0.21 -13.59
CA LEU A 444 5.91 0.19 -12.79
C LEU A 444 6.15 0.68 -11.36
N SER A 445 7.26 0.29 -10.74
CA SER A 445 7.61 0.71 -9.37
C SER A 445 7.73 2.22 -9.20
N GLN A 446 7.99 2.96 -10.29
CA GLN A 446 8.10 4.41 -10.31
C GLN A 446 6.80 5.14 -10.68
N GLN A 447 5.71 4.41 -10.94
CA GLN A 447 4.40 5.03 -11.19
C GLN A 447 3.80 5.55 -9.88
N PHE A 448 3.12 6.69 -9.96
CA PHE A 448 2.52 7.40 -8.82
C PHE A 448 1.70 6.48 -7.91
N ILE A 449 0.83 5.63 -8.50
CA ILE A 449 -0.01 4.67 -7.78
C ILE A 449 0.83 3.77 -6.86
N PHE A 450 1.91 3.19 -7.36
CA PHE A 450 2.71 2.24 -6.58
C PHE A 450 3.63 2.95 -5.58
N ILE A 451 3.98 4.21 -5.82
CA ILE A 451 4.66 5.07 -4.83
C ILE A 451 3.71 5.37 -3.66
N GLU A 452 2.46 5.73 -3.94
CA GLU A 452 1.43 5.93 -2.90
C GLU A 452 1.19 4.64 -2.10
N LEU A 453 1.06 3.49 -2.76
CA LEU A 453 0.92 2.21 -2.05
C LEU A 453 2.15 1.87 -1.21
N THR A 454 3.35 2.20 -1.68
CA THR A 454 4.58 2.01 -0.88
C THR A 454 4.55 2.88 0.38
N THR A 455 4.09 4.13 0.25
CA THR A 455 3.93 5.04 1.39
C THR A 455 2.91 4.48 2.38
N LEU A 456 1.77 4.00 1.89
CA LEU A 456 0.73 3.40 2.72
C LEU A 456 1.21 2.15 3.48
N VAL A 457 1.98 1.26 2.84
CA VAL A 457 2.59 0.10 3.52
C VAL A 457 3.61 0.55 4.56
N ASN A 458 4.45 1.53 4.24
CA ASN A 458 5.44 2.05 5.18
C ASN A 458 4.81 2.69 6.41
N GLU A 459 3.73 3.45 6.24
CA GLU A 459 2.98 4.05 7.34
C GLU A 459 2.28 3.00 8.20
N SER A 460 1.58 2.04 7.57
CA SER A 460 0.83 0.99 8.28
C SER A 460 1.72 -0.02 9.01
N GLU A 461 2.89 -0.38 8.46
CA GLU A 461 3.80 -1.34 9.06
C GLU A 461 4.99 -0.70 9.80
N SER A 462 5.10 0.64 9.81
CA SER A 462 6.27 1.36 10.33
C SER A 462 7.60 0.90 9.73
N LYS A 463 7.60 0.60 8.42
CA LYS A 463 8.77 0.14 7.65
C LYS A 463 9.27 1.21 6.69
N ARG A 464 10.39 0.92 6.01
CA ARG A 464 11.05 1.80 5.04
C ARG A 464 11.38 1.04 3.75
N TYR A 465 10.36 0.43 3.16
CA TYR A 465 10.46 -0.11 1.82
C TYR A 465 10.72 1.01 0.81
N VAL A 466 11.62 0.75 -0.13
CA VAL A 466 11.87 1.66 -1.26
C VAL A 466 10.73 1.56 -2.27
N SER A 467 10.18 0.36 -2.43
CA SER A 467 9.02 0.09 -3.27
C SER A 467 8.30 -1.18 -2.80
N VAL A 468 7.00 -1.26 -3.00
CA VAL A 468 6.23 -2.52 -2.88
C VAL A 468 6.78 -3.64 -3.79
N PHE A 469 7.53 -3.30 -4.84
CA PHE A 469 8.16 -4.27 -5.75
C PHE A 469 9.57 -4.70 -5.33
N GLN A 470 10.11 -4.18 -4.23
CA GLN A 470 11.52 -4.36 -3.85
C GLN A 470 11.97 -5.84 -3.83
N ASP A 471 11.17 -6.73 -3.24
CA ASP A 471 11.53 -8.15 -3.12
C ASP A 471 11.51 -8.89 -4.47
N VAL A 472 10.55 -8.54 -5.34
CA VAL A 472 10.47 -9.10 -6.70
C VAL A 472 11.65 -8.61 -7.53
N LEU A 473 11.95 -7.31 -7.49
CA LEU A 473 13.10 -6.74 -8.20
C LEU A 473 14.43 -7.36 -7.74
N ASN A 474 14.60 -7.56 -6.44
CA ASN A 474 15.77 -8.24 -5.89
C ASN A 474 15.85 -9.69 -6.38
N SER A 475 14.75 -10.44 -6.35
CA SER A 475 14.71 -11.81 -6.85
C SER A 475 15.12 -11.92 -8.32
N TYR A 476 14.63 -11.02 -9.18
CA TYR A 476 15.02 -10.98 -10.60
C TYR A 476 16.52 -10.67 -10.74
N ARG A 477 17.03 -9.66 -10.03
CA ARG A 477 18.44 -9.30 -10.07
C ARG A 477 19.34 -10.45 -9.63
N ASP A 478 19.01 -11.10 -8.51
CA ASP A 478 19.80 -12.20 -7.96
C ASP A 478 19.86 -13.40 -8.92
N ASN A 479 18.75 -13.75 -9.58
CA ASN A 479 18.71 -14.82 -10.59
C ASN A 479 19.52 -14.45 -11.86
N MET A 480 19.53 -13.18 -12.24
CA MET A 480 20.34 -12.71 -13.37
C MET A 480 21.84 -12.72 -13.05
N GLU A 481 22.25 -12.13 -11.92
CA GLU A 481 23.64 -11.91 -11.53
C GLU A 481 24.34 -13.15 -10.99
N ASN A 482 23.62 -14.04 -10.32
CA ASN A 482 24.20 -15.24 -9.70
C ASN A 482 23.92 -16.50 -10.54
N ASP A 483 22.65 -16.84 -10.76
CA ASP A 483 22.28 -18.13 -11.32
C ASP A 483 22.53 -18.21 -12.84
N LEU A 484 21.93 -17.31 -13.62
CA LEU A 484 22.05 -17.33 -15.08
C LEU A 484 23.44 -16.89 -15.53
N GLN A 485 24.00 -15.83 -14.95
CA GLN A 485 25.39 -15.41 -15.23
C GLN A 485 26.38 -16.55 -14.96
N GLY A 486 26.31 -17.19 -13.79
CA GLY A 486 27.17 -18.32 -13.44
C GLY A 486 27.01 -19.50 -14.39
N SER A 487 25.76 -19.82 -14.76
CA SER A 487 25.43 -20.88 -15.73
C SER A 487 26.02 -20.60 -17.11
N ILE A 488 25.91 -19.36 -17.62
CA ILE A 488 26.50 -18.94 -18.90
C ILE A 488 28.02 -19.10 -18.87
N ILE A 489 28.69 -18.59 -17.84
CA ILE A 489 30.15 -18.71 -17.69
C ILE A 489 30.58 -20.18 -17.70
N HIS A 490 29.91 -21.03 -16.92
CA HIS A 490 30.23 -22.46 -16.83
C HIS A 490 30.02 -23.19 -18.15
N ARG A 491 28.91 -22.93 -18.86
CA ARG A 491 28.62 -23.54 -20.16
C ARG A 491 29.64 -23.14 -21.22
N ILE A 492 30.01 -21.85 -21.29
CA ILE A 492 31.06 -21.37 -22.21
C ILE A 492 32.42 -21.96 -21.87
N GLN A 493 32.76 -22.07 -20.58
CA GLN A 493 33.99 -22.71 -20.14
C GLN A 493 34.07 -24.18 -20.61
N LYS A 494 32.98 -24.93 -20.49
CA LYS A 494 32.90 -26.32 -20.95
C LYS A 494 33.11 -26.42 -22.47
N LEU A 495 32.44 -25.57 -23.24
CA LEU A 495 32.63 -25.49 -24.69
C LEU A 495 34.07 -25.12 -25.07
N SER A 496 34.68 -24.19 -24.33
CA SER A 496 36.07 -23.76 -24.57
C SER A 496 37.06 -24.87 -24.30
N LYS A 497 36.89 -25.63 -23.21
CA LYS A 497 37.71 -26.80 -22.90
C LYS A 497 37.62 -27.88 -23.98
N ASP A 498 36.40 -28.17 -24.45
CA ASP A 498 36.17 -29.14 -25.53
C ASP A 498 36.86 -28.67 -26.83
N ALA A 499 36.77 -27.37 -27.15
CA ALA A 499 37.40 -26.79 -28.36
C ALA A 499 38.93 -26.74 -28.29
N LEU A 500 39.54 -26.66 -27.11
CA LEU A 500 40.98 -26.60 -26.89
C LEU A 500 41.65 -27.98 -26.74
N GLN A 501 40.89 -29.08 -26.88
CA GLN A 501 41.42 -30.43 -26.68
C GLN A 501 42.57 -30.78 -27.63
N ASN A 502 42.54 -30.30 -28.87
CA ASN A 502 43.63 -30.52 -29.82
C ASN A 502 44.84 -29.62 -29.51
N TYR A 503 44.60 -28.38 -29.12
CA TYR A 503 45.66 -27.46 -28.69
C TYR A 503 46.44 -27.97 -27.48
N PHE A 504 45.76 -28.62 -26.53
CA PHE A 504 46.39 -29.27 -25.38
C PHE A 504 47.39 -30.37 -25.77
N LYS A 505 47.19 -31.04 -26.91
CA LYS A 505 48.05 -32.14 -27.37
C LYS A 505 49.29 -31.68 -28.11
N ILE A 506 49.45 -30.39 -28.36
CA ILE A 506 50.63 -29.85 -29.05
C ILE A 506 51.87 -30.08 -28.17
N ASN A 507 52.87 -30.73 -28.76
CA ASN A 507 54.17 -31.01 -28.15
C ASN A 507 55.33 -30.35 -28.90
N THR A 508 55.05 -29.56 -29.94
CA THR A 508 56.04 -28.94 -30.83
C THR A 508 56.59 -27.60 -30.31
N TRP A 509 56.23 -27.18 -29.08
CA TRP A 509 56.64 -25.92 -28.44
C TRP A 509 58.16 -25.67 -28.35
N ILE A 510 58.98 -26.73 -28.40
CA ILE A 510 60.45 -26.66 -28.39
C ILE A 510 61.04 -26.64 -29.81
N ASN A 511 60.30 -27.20 -30.79
CA ASN A 511 60.76 -27.40 -32.16
C ASN A 511 60.16 -26.37 -33.13
N THR A 512 59.56 -25.30 -32.61
CA THR A 512 59.03 -24.20 -33.42
C THR A 512 60.20 -23.51 -34.13
N GLU A 513 60.23 -23.62 -35.46
CA GLU A 513 61.25 -23.00 -36.29
C GLU A 513 61.09 -21.47 -36.33
N PRO A 514 62.17 -20.70 -36.55
CA PRO A 514 62.10 -19.26 -36.70
C PRO A 514 61.23 -18.88 -37.89
N ILE A 515 60.11 -18.22 -37.58
CA ILE A 515 59.17 -17.70 -38.57
C ILE A 515 59.86 -16.56 -39.33
N THR A 516 59.91 -16.66 -40.66
CA THR A 516 60.54 -15.66 -41.56
C THR A 516 59.57 -14.56 -42.00
N ASP A 517 58.26 -14.73 -41.73
CA ASP A 517 57.21 -13.75 -42.03
C ASP A 517 56.94 -12.81 -40.83
N GLU A 518 56.76 -11.52 -41.12
CA GLU A 518 56.45 -10.47 -40.13
C GLU A 518 55.05 -10.62 -39.48
N ASN A 519 54.19 -11.50 -40.00
CA ASN A 519 52.82 -11.74 -39.50
C ASN A 519 52.67 -13.14 -38.90
N ILE A 520 52.98 -13.27 -37.60
CA ILE A 520 52.74 -14.50 -36.84
C ILE A 520 51.23 -14.72 -36.70
N THR A 521 50.73 -15.83 -37.24
CA THR A 521 49.32 -16.23 -37.15
C THR A 521 49.07 -17.18 -35.98
N PRO A 522 47.83 -17.26 -35.46
CA PRO A 522 47.50 -18.22 -34.41
C PRO A 522 47.64 -19.67 -34.88
N THR A 523 48.03 -20.55 -33.96
CA THR A 523 48.18 -21.99 -34.21
C THR A 523 46.87 -22.61 -34.69
N ALA A 524 46.93 -23.50 -35.68
CA ALA A 524 45.75 -24.08 -36.35
C ALA A 524 44.78 -24.77 -35.37
N GLU A 525 45.31 -25.42 -34.34
CA GLU A 525 44.56 -26.13 -33.31
C GLU A 525 43.79 -25.19 -32.35
N VAL A 526 44.12 -23.88 -32.32
CA VAL A 526 43.41 -22.85 -31.53
C VAL A 526 42.28 -22.21 -32.32
N VAL A 527 42.33 -22.25 -33.65
CA VAL A 527 41.36 -21.56 -34.54
C VAL A 527 39.92 -22.00 -34.27
N ASN A 528 39.69 -23.27 -33.92
CA ASN A 528 38.36 -23.77 -33.58
C ASN A 528 37.81 -23.09 -32.30
N CYS A 529 38.65 -22.92 -31.28
CA CYS A 529 38.29 -22.20 -30.05
C CYS A 529 38.00 -20.72 -30.34
N ILE A 530 38.86 -20.05 -31.13
CA ILE A 530 38.66 -18.66 -31.55
C ILE A 530 37.33 -18.48 -32.29
N THR A 531 37.04 -19.36 -33.23
CA THR A 531 35.80 -19.29 -34.04
C THR A 531 34.57 -19.52 -33.18
N MET A 532 34.63 -20.50 -32.28
CA MET A 532 33.56 -20.81 -31.33
C MET A 532 33.30 -19.64 -30.37
N LEU A 533 34.34 -19.09 -29.74
CA LEU A 533 34.24 -17.95 -28.82
C LEU A 533 33.72 -16.71 -29.53
N LYS A 534 34.23 -16.37 -30.73
CA LYS A 534 33.72 -15.24 -31.52
C LYS A 534 32.22 -15.35 -31.77
N ARG A 535 31.73 -16.54 -32.13
CA ARG A 535 30.29 -16.78 -32.35
C ARG A 535 29.49 -16.60 -31.06
N VAL A 536 29.96 -17.15 -29.95
CA VAL A 536 29.27 -17.07 -28.66
C VAL A 536 29.24 -15.64 -28.11
N ILE A 537 30.37 -14.95 -28.14
CA ILE A 537 30.50 -13.56 -27.66
C ILE A 537 29.74 -12.60 -28.58
N SER A 538 29.79 -12.81 -29.89
CA SER A 538 28.96 -12.04 -30.81
C SER A 538 27.47 -12.21 -30.53
N ASN A 539 27.01 -13.41 -30.13
CA ASN A 539 25.63 -13.60 -29.72
C ASN A 539 25.35 -12.82 -28.42
N LEU A 540 26.19 -12.99 -27.39
CA LEU A 540 26.09 -12.26 -26.11
C LEU A 540 26.01 -10.74 -26.30
N ASP A 541 26.82 -10.18 -27.19
CA ASP A 541 26.88 -8.74 -27.48
C ASP A 541 25.63 -8.20 -28.16
N THR A 542 24.80 -9.06 -28.77
CA THR A 542 23.53 -8.66 -29.40
C THR A 542 22.33 -8.70 -28.45
N LEU A 543 22.49 -9.28 -27.26
CA LEU A 543 21.40 -9.43 -26.30
C LEU A 543 21.13 -8.13 -25.56
N ASN A 544 19.85 -7.85 -25.28
CA ASN A 544 19.46 -6.76 -24.40
C ASN A 544 19.66 -7.15 -22.93
N ILE A 545 20.90 -7.09 -22.44
CA ILE A 545 21.29 -7.39 -21.06
C ILE A 545 22.05 -6.19 -20.45
N PRO A 546 22.09 -6.05 -19.11
CA PRO A 546 22.88 -5.02 -18.46
C PRO A 546 24.36 -5.12 -18.83
N GLN A 547 24.99 -3.97 -19.10
CA GLN A 547 26.39 -3.91 -19.49
C GLN A 547 27.31 -4.52 -18.41
N GLU A 548 26.99 -4.30 -17.14
CA GLU A 548 27.74 -4.85 -16.00
C GLU A 548 27.78 -6.38 -16.03
N ILE A 549 26.65 -7.05 -16.28
CA ILE A 549 26.57 -8.51 -16.40
C ILE A 549 27.38 -9.00 -17.60
N SER A 550 27.26 -8.34 -18.76
CA SER A 550 28.02 -8.71 -19.96
C SER A 550 29.54 -8.61 -19.74
N ILE A 551 30.01 -7.52 -19.13
CA ILE A 551 31.43 -7.33 -18.80
C ILE A 551 31.89 -8.38 -17.78
N ASN A 552 31.09 -8.66 -16.75
CA ASN A 552 31.42 -9.66 -15.73
C ASN A 552 31.56 -11.07 -16.34
N ILE A 553 30.65 -11.47 -17.23
CA ILE A 553 30.75 -12.74 -17.97
C ILE A 553 32.08 -12.80 -18.73
N LYS A 554 32.39 -11.77 -19.53
CA LYS A 554 33.62 -11.70 -20.33
C LYS A 554 34.87 -11.72 -19.46
N ASN A 555 34.85 -11.01 -18.33
CA ASN A 555 35.98 -10.92 -17.41
C ASN A 555 36.25 -12.25 -16.70
N GLU A 556 35.19 -12.93 -16.24
CA GLU A 556 35.31 -14.26 -15.63
C GLU A 556 35.79 -15.31 -16.65
N LEU A 557 35.31 -15.24 -17.89
CA LEU A 557 35.82 -16.11 -18.96
C LEU A 557 37.30 -15.87 -19.22
N LEU A 558 37.76 -14.62 -19.23
CA LEU A 558 39.18 -14.29 -19.34
C LEU A 558 39.99 -14.91 -18.19
N ASN A 559 39.50 -14.81 -16.95
CA ASN A 559 40.15 -15.45 -15.79
C ASN A 559 40.29 -16.97 -15.99
N ARG A 560 39.22 -17.64 -16.45
CA ARG A 560 39.24 -19.09 -16.71
C ARG A 560 40.18 -19.48 -17.86
N LEU A 561 40.25 -18.65 -18.91
CA LEU A 561 41.14 -18.86 -20.05
C LEU A 561 42.61 -18.66 -19.64
N VAL A 562 42.94 -17.61 -18.89
CA VAL A 562 44.30 -17.40 -18.35
C VAL A 562 44.73 -18.61 -17.54
N ASN A 563 43.89 -19.08 -16.62
CA ASN A 563 44.19 -20.24 -15.80
C ASN A 563 44.42 -21.51 -16.64
N TYR A 564 43.64 -21.72 -17.72
CA TYR A 564 43.86 -22.83 -18.64
C TYR A 564 45.21 -22.73 -19.35
N PHE A 565 45.54 -21.56 -19.90
CA PHE A 565 46.81 -21.34 -20.60
C PHE A 565 48.03 -21.48 -19.66
N VAL A 566 47.93 -21.01 -18.42
CA VAL A 566 48.99 -21.18 -17.42
C VAL A 566 49.11 -22.65 -17.02
N GLU A 567 48.07 -23.23 -16.43
CA GLU A 567 48.17 -24.54 -15.79
C GLU A 567 48.26 -25.70 -16.78
N SER A 568 47.56 -25.60 -17.93
CA SER A 568 47.43 -26.72 -18.87
C SER A 568 48.41 -26.65 -20.05
N ILE A 569 49.00 -25.48 -20.34
CA ILE A 569 49.90 -25.30 -21.48
C ILE A 569 51.28 -24.87 -21.01
N LEU A 570 51.41 -23.68 -20.43
CA LEU A 570 52.68 -23.11 -20.01
C LEU A 570 53.37 -23.98 -18.95
N LYS A 571 52.60 -24.52 -18.01
CA LYS A 571 53.18 -25.28 -16.90
C LYS A 571 53.66 -26.68 -17.27
N LEU A 572 53.06 -27.29 -18.29
CA LEU A 572 53.27 -28.69 -18.68
C LEU A 572 54.24 -28.88 -19.86
N ASN A 573 54.56 -27.81 -20.58
CA ASN A 573 55.42 -27.87 -21.76
C ASN A 573 56.75 -27.16 -21.52
N LYS A 574 57.71 -27.46 -22.40
CA LYS A 574 58.93 -26.67 -22.53
C LYS A 574 58.85 -25.81 -23.78
N PHE A 575 59.44 -24.63 -23.73
CA PHE A 575 59.32 -23.63 -24.80
C PHE A 575 60.71 -23.19 -25.26
N ASN A 576 60.87 -23.02 -26.57
CA ASN A 576 61.93 -22.20 -27.13
C ASN A 576 61.44 -20.74 -27.30
N SER A 577 62.30 -19.83 -27.76
CA SER A 577 61.95 -18.41 -27.91
C SER A 577 60.72 -18.18 -28.82
N GLN A 578 60.64 -18.92 -29.93
CA GLN A 578 59.55 -18.82 -30.90
C GLN A 578 58.26 -19.48 -30.39
N GLY A 579 58.35 -20.61 -29.70
CA GLY A 579 57.22 -21.26 -29.05
C GLY A 579 56.60 -20.39 -27.96
N LEU A 580 57.40 -19.63 -27.21
CA LEU A 580 56.90 -18.68 -26.21
C LEU A 580 56.22 -17.47 -26.86
N LEU A 581 56.73 -17.01 -28.01
CA LEU A 581 56.10 -15.96 -28.81
C LEU A 581 54.78 -16.43 -29.45
N GLN A 582 54.74 -17.67 -29.95
CA GLN A 582 53.51 -18.31 -30.46
C GLN A 582 52.47 -18.48 -29.36
N PHE A 583 52.88 -18.91 -28.16
CA PHE A 583 52.00 -19.00 -26.99
C PHE A 583 51.35 -17.64 -26.66
N GLU A 584 52.13 -16.55 -26.65
CA GLU A 584 51.58 -15.21 -26.42
C GLU A 584 50.62 -14.80 -27.54
N THR A 585 50.96 -15.11 -28.79
CA THR A 585 50.14 -14.81 -29.96
C THR A 585 48.80 -15.54 -29.90
N ASP A 586 48.81 -16.83 -29.58
CA ASP A 586 47.62 -17.66 -29.42
C ASP A 586 46.73 -17.16 -28.28
N PHE A 587 47.33 -16.85 -27.13
CA PHE A 587 46.59 -16.31 -25.98
C PHE A 587 45.97 -14.95 -26.33
N LYS A 588 46.71 -14.05 -26.97
CA LYS A 588 46.21 -12.75 -27.40
C LYS A 588 45.04 -12.92 -28.38
N ALA A 589 45.17 -13.78 -29.37
CA ALA A 589 44.11 -14.03 -30.34
C ALA A 589 42.83 -14.58 -29.68
N VAL A 590 42.95 -15.46 -28.68
CA VAL A 590 41.81 -15.95 -27.90
C VAL A 590 41.23 -14.85 -27.01
N LYS A 591 42.06 -14.08 -26.31
CA LYS A 591 41.63 -12.96 -25.47
C LYS A 591 40.84 -11.92 -26.27
N ASP A 592 41.31 -11.57 -27.46
CA ASP A 592 40.70 -10.55 -28.32
C ASP A 592 39.29 -10.97 -28.78
N THR A 593 38.96 -12.27 -28.76
CA THR A 593 37.59 -12.74 -29.05
C THR A 593 36.55 -12.35 -28.02
N LEU A 594 36.96 -12.04 -26.78
CA LEU A 594 36.05 -11.64 -25.71
C LEU A 594 35.52 -10.21 -25.88
N ASN A 595 36.14 -9.42 -26.77
CA ASN A 595 35.69 -8.07 -27.10
C ASN A 595 35.39 -7.22 -25.85
N LEU A 596 36.37 -7.17 -24.93
CA LEU A 596 36.30 -6.34 -23.72
C LEU A 596 36.53 -4.86 -24.10
N PRO A 597 35.91 -3.89 -23.40
CA PRO A 597 36.10 -2.46 -23.68
C PRO A 597 37.58 -2.03 -23.61
N ASP A 598 37.95 -1.06 -24.44
CA ASP A 598 39.30 -0.49 -24.46
C ASP A 598 39.69 0.05 -23.07
N GLY A 599 40.88 -0.32 -22.61
CA GLY A 599 41.39 0.06 -21.28
C GLY A 599 40.90 -0.81 -20.12
N HIS A 600 40.07 -1.85 -20.36
CA HIS A 600 39.68 -2.78 -19.31
C HIS A 600 40.88 -3.59 -18.79
N ASN A 601 41.21 -3.40 -17.52
CA ASN A 601 42.34 -4.06 -16.88
C ASN A 601 41.89 -5.33 -16.16
N ASN A 602 42.23 -6.49 -16.73
CA ASN A 602 42.04 -7.77 -16.08
C ASN A 602 43.31 -8.19 -15.33
N TYR A 603 43.19 -8.41 -14.02
CA TYR A 603 44.30 -8.76 -13.14
C TYR A 603 45.05 -10.01 -13.64
N GLN A 604 44.35 -11.12 -13.88
CA GLN A 604 44.94 -12.40 -14.29
C GLN A 604 45.67 -12.31 -15.63
N SER A 605 45.09 -11.59 -16.61
CA SER A 605 45.71 -11.38 -17.91
C SER A 605 47.00 -10.56 -17.80
N ASN A 606 47.07 -9.59 -16.88
CA ASN A 606 48.27 -8.81 -16.66
C ASN A 606 49.33 -9.60 -15.88
N THR A 607 48.93 -10.42 -14.90
CA THR A 607 49.79 -11.40 -14.24
C THR A 607 50.46 -12.34 -15.25
N LEU A 608 49.71 -12.87 -16.23
CA LEU A 608 50.29 -13.71 -17.29
C LEU A 608 51.33 -12.95 -18.14
N LYS A 609 51.08 -11.69 -18.49
CA LYS A 609 52.05 -10.86 -19.23
C LYS A 609 53.35 -10.68 -18.44
N GLU A 610 53.26 -10.46 -17.13
CA GLU A 610 54.43 -10.36 -16.26
C GLU A 610 55.16 -11.71 -16.16
N ILE A 611 54.45 -12.85 -16.08
CA ILE A 611 55.07 -14.19 -16.10
C ILE A 611 55.87 -14.39 -17.38
N LEU A 612 55.28 -14.07 -18.54
CA LEU A 612 55.95 -14.18 -19.84
C LEU A 612 57.17 -13.27 -19.93
N THR A 613 57.11 -12.08 -19.34
CA THR A 613 58.25 -11.15 -19.26
C THR A 613 59.41 -11.77 -18.48
N ILE A 614 59.13 -12.45 -17.36
CA ILE A 614 60.16 -13.18 -16.61
C ILE A 614 60.72 -14.36 -17.42
N LEU A 615 59.87 -15.18 -18.04
CA LEU A 615 60.33 -16.34 -18.82
C LEU A 615 61.24 -15.94 -19.99
N ARG A 616 61.03 -14.75 -20.57
CA ARG A 616 61.86 -14.19 -21.65
C ARG A 616 63.28 -13.83 -21.23
N LEU A 617 63.56 -13.69 -19.93
CA LEU A 617 64.91 -13.38 -19.43
C LEU A 617 65.94 -14.42 -19.87
N LYS A 618 65.52 -15.67 -20.14
CA LYS A 618 66.38 -16.72 -20.69
C LYS A 618 67.08 -16.30 -21.99
N TYR A 619 66.42 -15.44 -22.78
CA TYR A 619 66.90 -14.97 -24.08
C TYR A 619 67.57 -13.60 -24.01
N ASP A 620 67.62 -12.99 -22.82
CA ASP A 620 68.29 -11.72 -22.58
C ASP A 620 69.64 -11.95 -21.91
N SER A 621 70.72 -11.76 -22.69
CA SER A 621 72.10 -11.87 -22.20
C SER A 621 72.42 -10.94 -21.02
N SER A 622 71.70 -9.82 -20.86
CA SER A 622 71.91 -8.87 -19.78
C SER A 622 71.22 -9.29 -18.46
N ALA A 623 70.31 -10.26 -18.52
CA ALA A 623 69.50 -10.72 -17.41
C ALA A 623 70.07 -11.97 -16.68
N GLU A 624 71.25 -12.47 -17.07
CA GLU A 624 71.82 -13.72 -16.54
C GLU A 624 72.01 -13.69 -15.01
N LYS A 625 72.25 -12.51 -14.42
CA LYS A 625 72.33 -12.27 -12.96
C LYS A 625 71.07 -12.74 -12.20
N TYR A 626 69.90 -12.71 -12.84
CA TYR A 626 68.61 -13.04 -12.21
C TYR A 626 68.24 -14.52 -12.30
N ILE A 627 68.89 -15.26 -13.20
CA ILE A 627 68.58 -16.68 -13.46
C ILE A 627 69.41 -17.61 -12.57
N GLN A 628 70.43 -17.08 -11.87
CA GLN A 628 71.31 -17.86 -11.02
C GLN A 628 70.56 -18.52 -9.85
N LYS A 629 70.85 -19.79 -9.58
CA LYS A 629 70.24 -20.59 -8.50
C LYS A 629 70.40 -19.94 -7.11
N SER A 630 71.49 -19.22 -6.87
CA SER A 630 71.73 -18.45 -5.64
C SER A 630 70.72 -17.31 -5.49
N TYR A 631 70.51 -16.52 -6.54
CA TYR A 631 69.56 -15.42 -6.56
C TYR A 631 68.11 -15.91 -6.32
N ILE A 632 67.70 -16.97 -7.02
CA ILE A 632 66.35 -17.54 -6.91
C ILE A 632 66.08 -18.08 -5.48
N LYS A 633 67.09 -18.68 -4.84
CA LYS A 633 66.97 -19.19 -3.46
C LYS A 633 66.93 -18.09 -2.41
N ASN A 634 67.58 -16.96 -2.65
CA ASN A 634 67.60 -15.83 -1.72
C ASN A 634 66.22 -15.18 -1.57
N GLY A 635 65.34 -15.28 -2.58
CA GLY A 635 63.95 -14.81 -2.50
C GLY A 635 63.77 -13.28 -2.53
N GLU A 636 64.84 -12.51 -2.69
CA GLU A 636 64.80 -11.04 -2.72
C GLU A 636 64.65 -10.51 -4.17
N PHE A 637 63.41 -10.32 -4.63
CA PHE A 637 63.14 -9.97 -6.02
C PHE A 637 62.94 -8.47 -6.32
N SER A 638 63.18 -7.58 -5.35
CA SER A 638 62.90 -6.13 -5.51
C SER A 638 63.60 -5.49 -6.70
N LYS A 639 64.86 -5.87 -6.98
CA LYS A 639 65.63 -5.34 -8.13
C LYS A 639 65.06 -5.82 -9.45
N LEU A 640 64.70 -7.11 -9.54
CA LEU A 640 64.05 -7.67 -10.71
C LEU A 640 62.69 -6.99 -10.97
N LYS A 641 61.90 -6.77 -9.93
CA LYS A 641 60.61 -6.07 -10.04
C LYS A 641 60.76 -4.66 -10.61
N GLN A 642 61.77 -3.91 -10.16
CA GLN A 642 62.03 -2.56 -10.66
C GLN A 642 62.53 -2.55 -12.10
N GLU A 643 63.53 -3.38 -12.45
CA GLU A 643 64.13 -3.38 -13.79
C GLU A 643 63.16 -3.89 -14.87
N MET A 644 62.26 -4.84 -14.54
CA MET A 644 61.30 -5.41 -15.49
C MET A 644 59.88 -4.84 -15.36
N ASN A 645 59.70 -3.82 -14.50
CA ASN A 645 58.40 -3.20 -14.20
C ASN A 645 57.30 -4.22 -13.84
N ILE A 646 57.64 -5.18 -12.97
CA ILE A 646 56.70 -6.21 -12.47
C ILE A 646 55.99 -5.63 -11.25
N GLN A 647 54.67 -5.50 -11.35
CA GLN A 647 53.83 -4.85 -10.33
C GLN A 647 52.86 -5.82 -9.64
N LEU A 648 52.42 -6.87 -10.33
CA LEU A 648 51.32 -7.73 -9.87
C LEU A 648 51.78 -9.08 -9.32
N LEU A 649 52.88 -9.66 -9.85
CA LEU A 649 53.35 -10.97 -9.40
C LEU A 649 53.86 -10.95 -7.94
N ASN A 650 53.42 -11.96 -7.19
CA ASN A 650 53.95 -12.20 -5.86
C ASN A 650 55.32 -12.91 -5.93
N ASP A 651 56.07 -12.89 -4.82
CA ASP A 651 57.43 -13.43 -4.80
C ASP A 651 57.48 -14.95 -5.06
N SER A 652 56.42 -15.69 -4.70
CA SER A 652 56.32 -17.13 -4.99
C SER A 652 56.15 -17.41 -6.48
N GLU A 653 55.35 -16.62 -7.19
CA GLU A 653 55.13 -16.75 -8.63
C GLU A 653 56.37 -16.34 -9.42
N ILE A 654 57.07 -15.29 -8.97
CA ILE A 654 58.37 -14.89 -9.53
C ILE A 654 59.39 -16.02 -9.35
N GLN A 655 59.43 -16.62 -8.15
CA GLN A 655 60.33 -17.72 -7.86
C GLN A 655 60.04 -18.95 -8.73
N ASP A 656 58.76 -19.34 -8.91
CA ASP A 656 58.38 -20.44 -9.81
C ASP A 656 58.78 -20.16 -11.26
N ALA A 657 58.49 -18.95 -11.76
CA ALA A 657 58.83 -18.55 -13.12
C ALA A 657 60.35 -18.59 -13.37
N LEU A 658 61.17 -18.10 -12.44
CA LEU A 658 62.62 -18.18 -12.54
C LEU A 658 63.14 -19.62 -12.43
N TYR A 659 62.56 -20.45 -11.55
CA TYR A 659 62.93 -21.87 -11.47
C TYR A 659 62.60 -22.61 -12.76
N ARG A 660 61.53 -22.26 -13.48
CA ARG A 660 61.23 -22.85 -14.79
C ARG A 660 62.33 -22.60 -15.82
N ILE A 661 62.92 -21.41 -15.80
CA ILE A 661 64.09 -21.10 -16.64
C ILE A 661 65.29 -21.96 -16.21
N GLN A 662 65.59 -21.98 -14.91
CA GLN A 662 66.75 -22.69 -14.36
C GLN A 662 66.68 -24.22 -14.52
N LEU A 663 65.47 -24.80 -14.54
CA LEU A 663 65.22 -26.23 -14.74
C LEU A 663 65.17 -26.63 -16.24
N ASN A 664 65.55 -25.72 -17.15
CA ASN A 664 65.50 -25.94 -18.59
C ASN A 664 64.11 -26.34 -19.10
N ASN A 665 63.06 -25.71 -18.55
CA ASN A 665 61.73 -25.71 -19.16
C ASN A 665 61.58 -24.58 -20.18
N ILE A 666 62.44 -23.56 -20.12
CA ILE A 666 62.64 -22.58 -21.18
C ILE A 666 64.02 -22.85 -21.79
N VAL A 667 64.04 -23.27 -23.06
CA VAL A 667 65.23 -23.77 -23.78
C VAL A 667 65.79 -22.68 -24.67
#